data_AF-A0A017SLV8-F1
#
_entry.id   AF-A0A017SLV8-F1
#
_cell.length_a   1.000
_cell.length_b   1.000
_cell.length_c   1.000
_cell.angle_alpha   90.00
_cell.angle_beta   90.00
_cell.angle_gamma   90.00
#
_symmetry.space_group_name_H-M   'P 1'
#
loop_
_entity.id
_entity.type
_entity.pdbx_description
1 polymer ?
#
loop_
_entity_poly.entity_id
_entity_poly.type
_entity_poly.pdbx_seq_one_letter_code
_entity_poly.pdbx_strand_id
1 'polypeptide(L)'
;MAVLPWNWAIWLANLLIPVAILVFSSGFFPYKPLLPGLATFEEANGSSRPPAIFDKVIFMVVDALRSDFAFSSNSGFAFAQSLIRSGAALPFTAHASSPTVTMPRLKAITTGSVPSFLDVILNIAESDTSSTLAYQDTWLAQLKARDNRLVMYGDDTWLKLFPGMFDRADGTTSFFVSDFTEVDNNVTRHIPEELQHSDWSALIMHYLGLDHIGHKAGPKSPYMMSKQEEMDSIVSQVYSAMEQEEHLQSTLFVLCGDHGMNDAGNHGGSSAGETSAALLFVSPKFKSREVQKESPVEATNELQYYRTVEQTDITPTLAGLLGLPIPLNSLGVFIPELLVMWDHEPHTDDVSASIQAVLLRFLRISQNVMSSTAGNYDVKRLYLGISITGIAALLSFPATYKLLARSHHPGSFLLFSIFGYGAMMFASSYVEEEQQFWYWIFTGWIFYLHIIISPPDTDYLDQLIPSIREYSVGNRTPQLLQSLAKFANDKEAEIETICNTNHQEFVTSVNQLLRIREGTVSLTAEILDLNQSIQTSTERLAEQKKALVESRSHRQNIDETSHAIQDCLEVLRLANQVHDLLAKKNHYAALRAIEELQNVHLKGVTQYKIAEMIQRSVPTTQRAIAEAVMSDLNTWLYRIREMSQYLGEIALYHTDLRKSRQKERAQKIPYLGNFKLNSAIELVSDEDEEYDLLQNDELQVDFTPLFECLHIHQSLGHMDKFRLEYANTRRRQKELLIPSSITLIDEDGAGLHNFLEEIVGFAIVERSTMKRVGELWDSMCQTAVSLISKALYEVDNAESLLKIKNLIALFMQTMNTWEFPVGIFDGFLLTLFEKYAELLKKRFSDDFQEIVSTDDYMPMPIQSSEEYAKVLNVSWYNPEKPQEEQVFPCVLPFSQMYPLCCIDIRNFLNQFYFFANDDFSHPNVIDDTLKDALDELLSNKVCDTLVERLASQYLGQIVQILINLEHFELACHELESLLAAARSQNSAGGSIALRATEKFRTNKKAAEKRIFEVVNSKIDDLIETAEYEWMAPVPPTEPSNFMQTLTRFLSNIMNSTLLGLPTEIKELIYFDALSHAANMILAQPLSSDVKKINPNGVMALAKDVEYLTEFVDSLGVPILRENLDELQQTVQLMQADNTDEFYDISTRNKKYGRVDALNGPVLLEKLTRTVQSPMKTDKFSTLSSRFGKKS
;
A
#
# COMPACT_ATOMS: atom_id res chain seq x y z
N MET A 1 -63.77 26.62 35.91
CA MET A 1 -62.63 25.75 36.27
C MET A 1 -61.71 25.67 35.08
N ALA A 2 -60.66 26.49 35.08
CA ALA A 2 -59.78 26.71 33.93
C ALA A 2 -58.55 25.78 34.00
N VAL A 3 -58.24 25.18 32.85
CA VAL A 3 -57.10 24.28 32.61
C VAL A 3 -55.83 25.12 32.57
N LEU A 4 -55.02 25.07 33.63
CA LEU A 4 -53.64 25.61 33.65
C LEU A 4 -52.65 24.60 33.01
N PRO A 5 -51.55 25.06 32.41
CA PRO A 5 -50.76 24.31 31.44
C PRO A 5 -49.74 23.40 32.15
N TRP A 6 -49.82 22.10 31.89
CA TRP A 6 -48.99 21.06 32.49
C TRP A 6 -47.57 20.99 31.91
N ASN A 7 -47.18 21.93 31.04
CA ASN A 7 -45.94 21.86 30.27
C ASN A 7 -44.70 22.16 31.12
N TRP A 8 -44.77 23.07 32.10
CA TRP A 8 -43.60 23.45 32.90
C TRP A 8 -43.08 22.30 33.79
N ALA A 9 -43.98 21.47 34.31
CA ALA A 9 -43.62 20.31 35.14
C ALA A 9 -42.89 19.24 34.32
N ILE A 10 -43.27 19.07 33.05
CA ILE A 10 -42.61 18.17 32.10
C ILE A 10 -41.25 18.73 31.69
N TRP A 11 -41.16 20.03 31.40
CA TRP A 11 -39.88 20.71 31.10
C TRP A 11 -38.89 20.60 32.27
N LEU A 12 -39.36 20.82 33.50
CA LEU A 12 -38.54 20.68 34.70
C LEU A 12 -38.12 19.23 34.92
N ALA A 13 -39.02 18.25 34.73
CA ALA A 13 -38.67 16.84 34.78
C ALA A 13 -37.59 16.47 33.74
N ASN A 14 -37.72 16.96 32.51
CA ASN A 14 -36.74 16.72 31.44
C ASN A 14 -35.38 17.38 31.70
N LEU A 15 -35.32 18.47 32.47
CA LEU A 15 -34.06 19.08 32.90
C LEU A 15 -33.44 18.38 34.12
N LEU A 16 -34.28 17.90 35.04
CA LEU A 16 -33.84 17.15 36.21
C LEU A 16 -33.29 15.76 35.86
N ILE A 17 -33.74 15.13 34.76
CA ILE A 17 -33.25 13.81 34.34
C ILE A 17 -31.75 13.83 33.98
N PRO A 18 -31.23 14.70 33.09
CA PRO A 18 -29.80 14.80 32.83
C PRO A 18 -28.98 15.16 34.07
N VAL A 19 -29.50 16.04 34.93
CA VAL A 19 -28.82 16.40 36.20
C VAL A 19 -28.77 15.19 37.14
N ALA A 20 -29.86 14.43 37.25
CA ALA A 20 -29.89 13.20 38.03
C ALA A 20 -28.91 12.17 37.50
N ILE A 21 -28.84 12.00 36.17
CA ILE A 21 -27.88 11.11 35.51
C ILE A 21 -26.45 11.55 35.81
N LEU A 22 -26.10 12.84 35.64
CA LEU A 22 -24.75 13.33 35.92
C LEU A 22 -24.36 13.16 37.40
N VAL A 23 -25.27 13.47 38.33
CA VAL A 23 -25.04 13.29 39.77
C VAL A 23 -24.88 11.82 40.11
N PHE A 24 -25.74 10.95 39.56
CA PHE A 24 -25.66 9.51 39.72
C PHE A 24 -24.35 8.96 39.15
N SER A 25 -24.00 9.26 37.90
CA SER A 25 -22.76 8.86 37.24
C SER A 25 -21.52 9.34 38.01
N SER A 26 -21.53 10.57 38.56
CA SER A 26 -20.42 11.07 39.38
C SER A 26 -20.25 10.35 40.73
N GLY A 27 -21.32 9.70 41.22
CA GLY A 27 -21.26 8.83 42.39
C GLY A 27 -20.97 7.37 42.03
N PHE A 28 -21.34 6.96 40.82
CA PHE A 28 -21.17 5.61 40.31
C PHE A 28 -19.73 5.34 39.82
N PHE A 29 -19.05 6.35 39.27
CA PHE A 29 -17.66 6.26 38.80
C PHE A 29 -16.71 7.12 39.65
N PRO A 30 -16.33 6.67 40.87
CA PRO A 30 -15.41 7.41 41.71
C PRO A 30 -13.97 7.41 41.16
N TYR A 31 -13.30 8.58 41.21
CA TYR A 31 -11.88 8.71 40.87
C TYR A 31 -11.00 8.11 41.98
N LYS A 32 -10.11 7.16 41.64
CA LYS A 32 -9.19 6.53 42.59
C LYS A 32 -7.89 7.33 42.69
N PRO A 33 -7.52 7.89 43.87
CA PRO A 33 -6.22 8.52 44.05
C PRO A 33 -5.12 7.45 44.10
N LEU A 34 -4.15 7.52 43.19
CA LEU A 34 -2.97 6.65 43.16
C LEU A 34 -1.80 7.30 43.90
N LEU A 35 -1.02 6.48 44.63
CA LEU A 35 0.24 6.92 45.22
C LEU A 35 1.30 7.09 44.12
N PRO A 36 1.92 8.28 43.97
CA PRO A 36 2.93 8.52 42.95
C PRO A 36 4.33 8.03 43.39
N GLY A 37 5.17 7.70 42.41
CA GLY A 37 6.56 7.26 42.63
C GLY A 37 6.73 5.74 42.61
N LEU A 38 7.98 5.29 42.75
CA LEU A 38 8.33 3.87 42.84
C LEU A 38 8.49 3.46 44.31
N ALA A 39 8.04 2.25 44.65
CA ALA A 39 8.29 1.65 45.95
C ALA A 39 9.78 1.46 46.20
N THR A 40 10.20 1.70 47.44
CA THR A 40 11.57 1.51 47.91
C THR A 40 11.55 0.63 49.16
N PHE A 41 12.62 -0.14 49.40
CA PHE A 41 12.79 -0.82 50.69
C PHE A 41 13.00 0.23 51.80
N GLU A 42 12.24 0.14 52.89
CA GLU A 42 12.45 1.03 54.06
C GLU A 42 13.83 0.75 54.71
N GLU A 43 14.59 1.81 55.00
CA GLU A 43 15.85 1.74 55.76
C GLU A 43 15.61 1.56 57.27
N ALA A 44 14.68 0.67 57.64
CA ALA A 44 14.40 0.39 59.05
C ALA A 44 15.59 -0.38 59.66
N ASN A 45 16.15 0.18 60.74
CA ASN A 45 17.29 -0.32 61.52
C ASN A 45 17.25 -1.85 61.72
N GLY A 46 17.99 -2.59 60.88
CA GLY A 46 18.34 -4.00 61.10
C GLY A 46 17.60 -5.06 60.30
N SER A 47 16.61 -4.73 59.45
CA SER A 47 15.99 -5.74 58.55
C SER A 47 16.81 -5.91 57.26
N SER A 48 17.45 -7.07 57.09
CA SER A 48 18.15 -7.44 55.85
C SER A 48 17.16 -7.55 54.68
N ARG A 49 17.50 -6.97 53.53
CA ARG A 49 16.74 -7.15 52.28
C ARG A 49 16.57 -8.65 52.00
N PRO A 50 15.36 -9.13 51.67
CA PRO A 50 15.18 -10.53 51.31
C PRO A 50 16.02 -10.85 50.06
N PRO A 51 16.77 -11.96 50.05
CA PRO A 51 17.58 -12.34 48.89
C PRO A 51 16.65 -12.70 47.72
N ALA A 52 17.01 -12.31 46.50
CA ALA A 52 16.29 -12.73 45.30
C ALA A 52 16.45 -14.24 45.11
N ILE A 53 15.35 -14.93 44.78
CA ILE A 53 15.36 -16.38 44.51
C ILE A 53 15.64 -16.66 43.03
N PHE A 54 15.20 -15.75 42.16
CA PHE A 54 15.36 -15.81 40.71
C PHE A 54 15.97 -14.52 40.18
N ASP A 55 16.81 -14.64 39.16
CA ASP A 55 17.51 -13.54 38.51
C ASP A 55 16.76 -13.04 37.26
N LYS A 56 15.98 -13.92 36.63
CA LYS A 56 15.21 -13.67 35.41
C LYS A 56 13.76 -14.13 35.55
N VAL A 57 12.87 -13.52 34.77
CA VAL A 57 11.47 -13.97 34.64
C VAL A 57 11.10 -14.13 33.16
N ILE A 58 10.43 -15.24 32.85
CA ILE A 58 9.69 -15.42 31.60
C ILE A 58 8.21 -15.37 31.96
N PHE A 59 7.46 -14.47 31.35
CA PHE A 59 6.06 -14.21 31.66
C PHE A 59 5.21 -14.44 30.41
N MET A 60 4.59 -15.62 30.32
CA MET A 60 3.71 -16.01 29.22
C MET A 60 2.26 -15.81 29.60
N VAL A 61 1.60 -14.93 28.87
CA VAL A 61 0.16 -14.74 28.91
C VAL A 61 -0.44 -15.46 27.71
N VAL A 62 -1.43 -16.32 27.96
CA VAL A 62 -2.26 -16.90 26.90
C VAL A 62 -3.66 -16.33 27.11
N ASP A 63 -4.09 -15.49 26.18
CA ASP A 63 -5.38 -14.79 26.28
C ASP A 63 -6.53 -15.80 26.35
N ALA A 64 -7.48 -15.55 27.25
CA ALA A 64 -8.62 -16.40 27.58
C ALA A 64 -8.29 -17.85 27.99
N LEU A 65 -7.10 -18.10 28.56
CA LEU A 65 -6.71 -19.42 29.07
C LEU A 65 -7.51 -19.83 30.32
N ARG A 66 -8.64 -20.48 30.09
CA ARG A 66 -9.53 -21.05 31.12
C ARG A 66 -8.87 -22.20 31.88
N SER A 67 -9.14 -22.35 33.18
CA SER A 67 -8.45 -23.34 34.02
C SER A 67 -8.64 -24.80 33.60
N ASP A 68 -9.79 -25.17 33.01
CA ASP A 68 -10.03 -26.52 32.48
C ASP A 68 -9.17 -26.84 31.26
N PHE A 69 -8.79 -25.84 30.47
CA PHE A 69 -7.88 -26.02 29.33
C PHE A 69 -6.48 -26.44 29.76
N ALA A 70 -6.04 -26.10 30.98
CA ALA A 70 -4.71 -26.46 31.48
C ALA A 70 -4.71 -27.71 32.41
N PHE A 71 -5.74 -27.86 33.24
CA PHE A 71 -5.69 -28.80 34.38
C PHE A 71 -6.64 -29.99 34.29
N SER A 72 -7.63 -29.95 33.39
CA SER A 72 -8.61 -31.04 33.27
C SER A 72 -8.04 -32.27 32.57
N SER A 73 -8.79 -33.37 32.60
CA SER A 73 -8.46 -34.61 31.88
C SER A 73 -8.55 -34.48 30.36
N ASN A 74 -9.33 -33.54 29.84
CA ASN A 74 -9.52 -33.27 28.41
C ASN A 74 -8.73 -32.02 27.96
N SER A 75 -7.54 -31.83 28.53
CA SER A 75 -6.65 -30.69 28.27
C SER A 75 -5.55 -31.06 27.28
N GLY A 76 -5.18 -30.12 26.40
CA GLY A 76 -4.01 -30.24 25.52
C GLY A 76 -2.66 -29.95 26.21
N PHE A 77 -2.66 -29.51 27.49
CA PHE A 77 -1.46 -29.14 28.25
C PHE A 77 -0.77 -30.32 28.95
N ALA A 78 -0.52 -31.40 28.22
CA ALA A 78 -0.01 -32.65 28.79
C ALA A 78 1.39 -32.50 29.41
N PHE A 79 2.27 -31.67 28.83
CA PHE A 79 3.61 -31.40 29.32
C PHE A 79 3.56 -30.52 30.57
N ALA A 80 2.78 -29.44 30.59
CA ALA A 80 2.59 -28.62 31.80
C ALA A 80 2.05 -29.46 32.97
N GLN A 81 1.10 -30.37 32.72
CA GLN A 81 0.62 -31.33 33.72
C GLN A 81 1.72 -32.29 34.20
N SER A 82 2.65 -32.68 33.32
CA SER A 82 3.82 -33.49 33.70
C SER A 82 4.77 -32.74 34.64
N LEU A 83 4.93 -31.43 34.43
CA LEU A 83 5.73 -30.58 35.31
C LEU A 83 5.13 -30.48 36.71
N ILE A 84 3.79 -30.37 36.81
CA ILE A 84 3.06 -30.41 38.08
C ILE A 84 3.33 -31.73 38.82
N ARG A 85 3.20 -32.87 38.13
CA ARG A 85 3.48 -34.19 38.72
C ARG A 85 4.93 -34.34 39.17
N SER A 86 5.87 -33.76 38.43
CA SER A 86 7.31 -33.82 38.77
C SER A 86 7.72 -32.89 39.92
N GLY A 87 6.83 -31.99 40.36
CA GLY A 87 7.14 -30.95 41.35
C GLY A 87 7.95 -29.77 40.78
N ALA A 88 8.09 -29.67 39.45
CA ALA A 88 8.74 -28.56 38.76
C ALA A 88 7.79 -27.36 38.52
N ALA A 89 6.49 -27.55 38.74
CA ALA A 89 5.48 -26.52 38.56
C ALA A 89 4.43 -26.49 39.69
N LEU A 90 3.97 -25.29 40.05
CA LEU A 90 2.95 -25.03 41.07
C LEU A 90 1.69 -24.44 40.44
N PRO A 91 0.57 -25.18 40.39
CA PRO A 91 -0.66 -24.75 39.73
C PRO A 91 -1.64 -24.06 40.68
N PHE A 92 -2.36 -23.08 40.13
CA PHE A 92 -3.40 -22.27 40.77
C PHE A 92 -4.50 -21.91 39.78
N THR A 93 -5.69 -21.59 40.31
CA THR A 93 -6.73 -20.87 39.55
C THR A 93 -6.61 -19.39 39.88
N ALA A 94 -6.27 -18.56 38.89
CA ALA A 94 -6.23 -17.12 39.05
C ALA A 94 -7.64 -16.54 38.84
N HIS A 95 -8.20 -16.00 39.91
CA HIS A 95 -9.50 -15.34 39.88
C HIS A 95 -9.37 -13.95 39.26
N ALA A 96 -9.96 -13.80 38.08
CA ALA A 96 -10.03 -12.57 37.31
C ALA A 96 -11.36 -11.85 37.62
N SER A 97 -11.35 -10.93 38.59
CA SER A 97 -12.56 -10.15 38.95
C SER A 97 -13.09 -9.33 37.75
N SER A 98 -14.39 -9.23 37.51
CA SER A 98 -14.96 -8.42 36.39
C SER A 98 -14.53 -6.94 36.43
N PRO A 99 -14.31 -6.25 35.29
CA PRO A 99 -14.47 -6.72 33.90
C PRO A 99 -13.31 -7.60 33.45
N THR A 100 -13.64 -8.76 32.88
CA THR A 100 -12.73 -9.76 32.30
C THR A 100 -12.38 -9.40 30.85
N VAL A 101 -11.72 -8.25 30.68
CA VAL A 101 -11.24 -7.72 29.40
C VAL A 101 -9.73 -7.54 29.49
N THR A 102 -9.00 -7.88 28.42
CA THR A 102 -7.54 -7.94 28.33
C THR A 102 -6.82 -6.76 28.98
N MET A 103 -7.04 -5.52 28.52
CA MET A 103 -6.32 -4.34 29.06
C MET A 103 -6.50 -4.14 30.58
N PRO A 104 -7.74 -4.10 31.14
CA PRO A 104 -7.95 -4.08 32.60
C PRO A 104 -7.23 -5.21 33.36
N ARG A 105 -7.14 -6.41 32.76
CA ARG A 105 -6.48 -7.57 33.39
C ARG A 105 -4.97 -7.45 33.41
N LEU A 106 -4.37 -7.06 32.29
CA LEU A 106 -2.92 -6.79 32.22
C LEU A 106 -2.51 -5.71 33.24
N LYS A 107 -3.32 -4.67 33.40
CA LYS A 107 -3.13 -3.65 34.45
C LYS A 107 -3.18 -4.26 35.85
N ALA A 108 -4.13 -5.15 36.14
CA ALA A 108 -4.22 -5.83 37.43
C ALA A 108 -2.98 -6.68 37.75
N ILE A 109 -2.54 -7.47 36.76
CA ILE A 109 -1.42 -8.41 36.88
C ILE A 109 -0.07 -7.69 37.07
N THR A 110 0.07 -6.50 36.49
CA THR A 110 1.32 -5.72 36.54
C THR A 110 1.42 -4.76 37.73
N THR A 111 0.29 -4.20 38.16
CA THR A 111 0.23 -3.22 39.27
C THR A 111 -0.16 -3.84 40.62
N GLY A 112 -0.83 -4.99 40.62
CA GLY A 112 -1.43 -5.59 41.80
C GLY A 112 -2.70 -4.87 42.26
N SER A 113 -3.27 -3.98 41.44
CA SER A 113 -4.46 -3.18 41.77
C SER A 113 -5.74 -3.78 41.19
N VAL A 114 -6.90 -3.46 41.81
CA VAL A 114 -8.20 -3.92 41.33
C VAL A 114 -8.69 -3.04 40.18
N PRO A 115 -9.04 -3.62 39.01
CA PRO A 115 -9.42 -2.84 37.83
C PRO A 115 -10.70 -2.03 38.03
N SER A 116 -10.85 -0.96 37.25
CA SER A 116 -12.02 -0.08 37.28
C SER A 116 -12.86 -0.24 36.02
N PHE A 117 -14.18 -0.10 36.13
CA PHE A 117 -15.07 -0.04 34.95
C PHE A 117 -14.78 1.16 34.05
N LEU A 118 -14.19 2.23 34.62
CA LEU A 118 -13.69 3.38 33.86
C LEU A 118 -12.55 2.97 32.90
N ASP A 119 -11.73 1.97 33.27
CA ASP A 119 -10.65 1.48 32.42
C ASP A 119 -11.20 0.85 31.12
N VAL A 120 -12.40 0.26 31.15
CA VAL A 120 -13.08 -0.28 29.95
C VAL A 120 -13.63 0.84 29.06
N ILE A 121 -14.21 1.89 29.65
CA ILE A 121 -14.71 3.05 28.89
C ILE A 121 -13.54 3.77 28.20
N LEU A 122 -12.42 3.92 28.90
CA LEU A 122 -11.20 4.53 28.35
C LEU A 122 -10.54 3.63 27.29
N ASN A 123 -10.69 2.30 27.36
CA ASN A 123 -10.24 1.38 26.31
C ASN A 123 -10.97 1.58 24.98
N ILE A 124 -12.27 1.91 25.01
CA ILE A 124 -13.07 2.19 23.80
C ILE A 124 -12.71 3.56 23.19
N ALA A 125 -12.13 4.46 23.97
CA ALA A 125 -11.68 5.78 23.53
C ALA A 125 -10.17 5.74 23.16
N GLU A 126 -9.84 5.09 22.05
CA GLU A 126 -8.47 4.79 21.56
C GLU A 126 -7.52 6.00 21.41
N SER A 127 -7.98 7.24 21.59
CA SER A 127 -7.19 8.46 21.32
C SER A 127 -6.41 9.04 22.50
N ASP A 128 -6.65 8.60 23.74
CA ASP A 128 -6.13 9.30 24.92
C ASP A 128 -4.99 8.53 25.62
N THR A 129 -3.84 9.20 25.77
CA THR A 129 -2.69 8.80 26.60
C THR A 129 -3.01 8.60 28.10
N SER A 130 -4.29 8.68 28.48
CA SER A 130 -4.81 8.60 29.86
C SER A 130 -4.82 7.18 30.43
N SER A 131 -4.74 6.14 29.59
CA SER A 131 -4.67 4.72 29.98
C SER A 131 -3.24 4.20 30.22
N THR A 132 -2.22 5.01 29.89
CA THR A 132 -0.81 4.62 30.01
C THR A 132 -0.40 4.38 31.47
N LEU A 133 0.41 3.35 31.69
CA LEU A 133 1.00 2.99 32.99
C LEU A 133 2.45 3.48 33.12
N ALA A 134 2.95 4.30 32.18
CA ALA A 134 4.33 4.78 32.14
C ALA A 134 4.79 5.47 33.45
N TYR A 135 3.87 6.09 34.18
CA TYR A 135 4.13 6.80 35.44
C TYR A 135 3.65 6.05 36.69
N GLN A 136 3.18 4.80 36.55
CA GLN A 136 2.70 3.98 37.66
C GLN A 136 3.74 2.95 38.08
N ASP A 137 3.75 2.66 39.37
CA ASP A 137 4.61 1.62 39.94
C ASP A 137 4.11 0.22 39.54
N THR A 138 4.95 -0.54 38.86
CA THR A 138 4.71 -1.92 38.45
C THR A 138 5.97 -2.75 38.65
N TRP A 139 5.85 -4.08 38.67
CA TRP A 139 7.04 -4.92 38.74
C TRP A 139 7.98 -4.73 37.52
N LEU A 140 7.44 -4.34 36.35
CA LEU A 140 8.23 -3.96 35.18
C LEU A 140 8.99 -2.65 35.39
N ALA A 141 8.32 -1.62 35.91
CA ALA A 141 8.97 -0.34 36.22
C ALA A 141 10.07 -0.52 37.29
N GLN A 142 9.85 -1.39 38.27
CA GLN A 142 10.85 -1.75 39.28
C GLN A 142 12.07 -2.47 38.69
N LEU A 143 11.88 -3.32 37.67
CA LEU A 143 13.00 -3.92 36.94
C LEU A 143 13.74 -2.87 36.10
N LYS A 144 13.03 -2.03 35.35
CA LYS A 144 13.65 -0.99 34.52
C LYS A 144 14.46 0.01 35.36
N ALA A 145 13.98 0.34 36.56
CA ALA A 145 14.70 1.20 37.51
C ALA A 145 16.03 0.61 38.02
N ARG A 146 16.31 -0.68 37.77
CA ARG A 146 17.59 -1.35 38.06
C ARG A 146 18.51 -1.48 36.83
N ASP A 147 18.22 -0.75 35.75
CA ASP A 147 18.89 -0.87 34.44
C ASP A 147 18.78 -2.27 33.81
N ASN A 148 17.75 -3.04 34.19
CA ASN A 148 17.48 -4.34 33.59
C ASN A 148 16.82 -4.15 32.21
N ARG A 149 17.18 -5.04 31.27
CA ARG A 149 16.57 -5.07 29.93
C ARG A 149 15.28 -5.88 29.93
N LEU A 150 14.24 -5.32 29.30
CA LEU A 150 12.92 -5.91 29.19
C LEU A 150 12.61 -6.22 27.72
N VAL A 151 12.08 -7.41 27.45
CA VAL A 151 11.74 -7.87 26.10
C VAL A 151 10.27 -8.28 26.05
N MET A 152 9.53 -7.90 25.01
CA MET A 152 8.10 -8.22 24.88
C MET A 152 7.70 -8.59 23.45
N TYR A 153 7.04 -9.74 23.29
CA TYR A 153 6.52 -10.21 22.01
C TYR A 153 5.04 -10.60 22.15
N GLY A 154 4.19 -10.18 21.22
CA GLY A 154 2.76 -10.53 21.22
C GLY A 154 1.82 -9.33 21.17
N ASP A 155 0.69 -9.38 21.88
CA ASP A 155 -0.36 -8.34 21.82
C ASP A 155 0.15 -6.91 22.10
N ASP A 156 -0.14 -5.99 21.17
CA ASP A 156 0.31 -4.59 21.19
C ASP A 156 -0.22 -3.76 22.38
N THR A 157 -1.23 -4.28 23.11
CA THR A 157 -1.74 -3.69 24.36
C THR A 157 -0.62 -3.44 25.37
N TRP A 158 0.42 -4.28 25.41
CA TRP A 158 1.59 -4.06 26.26
C TRP A 158 2.37 -2.80 25.87
N LEU A 159 2.54 -2.52 24.58
CA LEU A 159 3.24 -1.33 24.08
C LEU A 159 2.44 -0.06 24.37
N LYS A 160 1.10 -0.14 24.28
CA LYS A 160 0.18 0.94 24.64
C LYS A 160 0.19 1.24 26.13
N LEU A 161 0.20 0.21 26.98
CA LEU A 161 0.25 0.37 28.44
C LEU A 161 1.63 0.84 28.93
N PHE A 162 2.71 0.40 28.30
CA PHE A 162 4.09 0.65 28.73
C PHE A 162 4.96 1.29 27.62
N PRO A 163 4.62 2.50 27.15
CA PRO A 163 5.33 3.14 26.05
C PRO A 163 6.80 3.38 26.41
N GLY A 164 7.72 2.90 25.55
CA GLY A 164 9.17 3.06 25.72
C GLY A 164 9.80 2.22 26.83
N MET A 165 9.08 1.24 27.40
CA MET A 165 9.59 0.43 28.52
C MET A 165 10.48 -0.75 28.06
N PHE A 166 10.15 -1.36 26.92
CA PHE A 166 10.83 -2.53 26.39
C PHE A 166 12.02 -2.15 25.49
N ASP A 167 13.13 -2.86 25.64
CA ASP A 167 14.36 -2.67 24.87
C ASP A 167 14.32 -3.41 23.52
N ARG A 168 13.62 -4.55 23.49
CA ARG A 168 13.23 -5.27 22.27
C ARG A 168 11.76 -5.59 22.34
N ALA A 169 11.02 -5.29 21.27
CA ALA A 169 9.63 -5.71 21.20
C ALA A 169 9.12 -5.87 19.77
N ASP A 170 8.13 -6.75 19.60
CA ASP A 170 7.34 -6.94 18.38
C ASP A 170 5.86 -7.12 18.80
N GLY A 171 5.03 -6.15 18.40
CA GLY A 171 3.63 -6.05 18.80
C GLY A 171 2.69 -6.49 17.68
N THR A 172 1.63 -7.22 18.00
CA THR A 172 0.58 -7.63 17.04
C THR A 172 -0.78 -7.08 17.48
N THR A 173 -1.57 -6.57 16.55
CA THR A 173 -2.89 -5.98 16.84
C THR A 173 -3.96 -7.05 17.08
N SER A 174 -4.73 -6.89 18.15
CA SER A 174 -5.78 -7.82 18.62
C SER A 174 -7.14 -7.71 17.89
N PHE A 175 -7.31 -6.81 16.91
CA PHE A 175 -8.60 -6.57 16.26
C PHE A 175 -8.98 -7.58 15.16
N PHE A 176 -8.03 -8.34 14.62
CA PHE A 176 -8.27 -9.30 13.52
C PHE A 176 -8.56 -10.72 14.03
N VAL A 177 -9.77 -10.94 14.56
CA VAL A 177 -10.24 -12.22 15.17
C VAL A 177 -10.21 -13.42 14.21
N SER A 178 -10.09 -13.21 12.89
CA SER A 178 -10.05 -14.28 11.90
C SER A 178 -8.72 -15.06 11.87
N ASP A 179 -7.63 -14.46 12.32
CA ASP A 179 -6.30 -15.08 12.36
C ASP A 179 -5.95 -15.51 13.78
N PHE A 180 -5.77 -16.82 13.98
CA PHE A 180 -5.31 -17.43 15.23
C PHE A 180 -4.00 -18.19 15.03
N THR A 181 -3.29 -18.00 13.91
CA THR A 181 -2.05 -18.71 13.59
C THR A 181 -0.89 -17.74 13.41
N GLU A 182 -1.06 -16.64 12.65
CA GLU A 182 0.04 -15.70 12.41
C GLU A 182 0.33 -14.86 13.66
N VAL A 183 -0.72 -14.46 14.41
CA VAL A 183 -0.60 -13.82 15.73
C VAL A 183 0.29 -14.60 16.71
N ASP A 184 0.14 -15.92 16.78
CA ASP A 184 0.92 -16.77 17.68
C ASP A 184 2.32 -17.08 17.11
N ASN A 185 2.44 -17.18 15.77
CA ASN A 185 3.73 -17.32 15.10
C ASN A 185 4.59 -16.06 15.24
N ASN A 186 3.99 -14.87 15.36
CA ASN A 186 4.72 -13.62 15.64
C ASN A 186 5.49 -13.73 16.95
N VAL A 187 4.89 -14.32 17.99
CA VAL A 187 5.60 -14.55 19.25
C VAL A 187 6.59 -15.71 19.10
N THR A 188 6.12 -16.84 18.59
CA THR A 188 6.87 -18.09 18.56
C THR A 188 8.18 -18.01 17.78
N ARG A 189 8.24 -17.24 16.69
CA ARG A 189 9.45 -17.12 15.85
C ARG A 189 10.66 -16.53 16.59
N HIS A 190 10.44 -15.68 17.60
CA HIS A 190 11.52 -15.03 18.35
C HIS A 190 12.06 -15.89 19.49
N ILE A 191 11.28 -16.87 19.97
CA ILE A 191 11.58 -17.63 21.19
C ILE A 191 12.89 -18.43 21.12
N PRO A 192 13.20 -19.18 20.04
CA PRO A 192 14.45 -19.93 19.96
C PRO A 192 15.71 -19.07 20.09
N GLU A 193 15.68 -17.87 19.52
CA GLU A 193 16.81 -16.92 19.55
C GLU A 193 16.92 -16.26 20.92
N GLU A 194 15.80 -15.77 21.46
CA GLU A 194 15.78 -15.02 22.73
C GLU A 194 16.15 -15.88 23.94
N LEU A 195 15.83 -17.17 23.92
CA LEU A 195 16.27 -18.10 24.97
C LEU A 195 17.80 -18.28 24.99
N GLN A 196 18.51 -18.07 23.88
CA GLN A 196 19.97 -18.13 23.82
C GLN A 196 20.62 -16.84 24.33
N HIS A 197 19.90 -15.72 24.31
CA HIS A 197 20.40 -14.44 24.79
C HIS A 197 20.43 -14.37 26.33
N SER A 198 21.55 -13.90 26.86
CA SER A 198 21.75 -13.73 28.31
C SER A 198 21.53 -12.29 28.81
N ASP A 199 21.24 -11.34 27.91
CA ASP A 199 21.27 -9.89 28.17
C ASP A 199 19.99 -9.30 28.78
N TRP A 200 18.88 -10.03 28.78
CA TRP A 200 17.58 -9.58 29.30
C TRP A 200 17.27 -10.09 30.72
N SER A 201 16.41 -9.40 31.46
CA SER A 201 15.96 -9.85 32.81
C SER A 201 14.49 -10.25 32.85
N ALA A 202 13.67 -9.73 31.94
CA ALA A 202 12.29 -10.17 31.75
C ALA A 202 11.97 -10.38 30.27
N LEU A 203 11.36 -11.51 29.96
CA LEU A 203 10.81 -11.84 28.64
C LEU A 203 9.29 -12.02 28.76
N ILE A 204 8.52 -11.17 28.10
CA ILE A 204 7.06 -11.20 28.09
C ILE A 204 6.60 -11.78 26.75
N MET A 205 5.69 -12.75 26.81
CA MET A 205 5.10 -13.40 25.64
C MET A 205 3.58 -13.33 25.79
N HIS A 206 2.85 -12.76 24.85
CA HIS A 206 1.39 -12.68 24.92
C HIS A 206 0.73 -13.27 23.66
N TYR A 207 0.12 -14.44 23.83
CA TYR A 207 -0.52 -15.22 22.76
C TYR A 207 -2.03 -14.95 22.70
N LEU A 208 -2.57 -14.70 21.50
CA LEU A 208 -3.97 -14.31 21.27
C LEU A 208 -4.82 -15.42 20.61
N GLY A 209 -4.18 -16.42 20.00
CA GLY A 209 -4.89 -17.38 19.15
C GLY A 209 -5.96 -18.20 19.87
N LEU A 210 -5.82 -18.42 21.18
CA LEU A 210 -6.80 -19.16 21.97
C LEU A 210 -8.10 -18.37 22.17
N ASP A 211 -8.01 -17.08 22.51
CA ASP A 211 -9.16 -16.18 22.61
C ASP A 211 -9.85 -15.99 21.25
N HIS A 212 -9.08 -15.80 20.17
CA HIS A 212 -9.62 -15.68 18.81
C HIS A 212 -10.45 -16.91 18.38
N ILE A 213 -10.00 -18.13 18.70
CA ILE A 213 -10.80 -19.36 18.47
C ILE A 213 -12.05 -19.36 19.34
N GLY A 214 -11.94 -18.90 20.59
CA GLY A 214 -13.05 -18.68 21.52
C GLY A 214 -14.16 -17.85 20.90
N HIS A 215 -13.86 -16.62 20.46
CA HIS A 215 -14.83 -15.73 19.81
C HIS A 215 -15.41 -16.31 18.52
N LYS A 216 -14.59 -16.98 17.73
CA LYS A 216 -14.98 -17.48 16.40
C LYS A 216 -15.90 -18.71 16.46
N ALA A 217 -15.64 -19.64 17.37
CA ALA A 217 -16.27 -20.97 17.37
C ALA A 217 -16.62 -21.52 18.75
N GLY A 218 -16.34 -20.78 19.82
CA GLY A 218 -16.57 -21.16 21.21
C GLY A 218 -15.50 -22.08 21.80
N PRO A 219 -15.49 -22.25 23.13
CA PRO A 219 -14.48 -23.02 23.86
C PRO A 219 -14.48 -24.53 23.56
N LYS A 220 -15.56 -25.05 22.98
CA LYS A 220 -15.71 -26.48 22.62
C LYS A 220 -15.43 -26.75 21.14
N SER A 221 -14.84 -25.77 20.44
CA SER A 221 -14.44 -25.86 19.04
C SER A 221 -13.43 -27.00 18.81
N PRO A 222 -13.48 -27.71 17.66
CA PRO A 222 -12.49 -28.73 17.33
C PRO A 222 -11.06 -28.16 17.20
N TYR A 223 -10.91 -26.86 16.94
CA TYR A 223 -9.60 -26.19 16.84
C TYR A 223 -8.99 -25.84 18.20
N MET A 224 -9.78 -25.89 19.28
CA MET A 224 -9.33 -25.49 20.61
C MET A 224 -8.26 -26.45 21.17
N MET A 225 -8.45 -27.75 20.97
CA MET A 225 -7.49 -28.76 21.46
C MET A 225 -6.13 -28.63 20.79
N SER A 226 -6.08 -28.50 19.45
CA SER A 226 -4.82 -28.32 18.72
C SER A 226 -4.09 -27.05 19.15
N LYS A 227 -4.82 -25.98 19.49
CA LYS A 227 -4.22 -24.74 19.97
C LYS A 227 -3.66 -24.87 21.39
N GLN A 228 -4.32 -25.65 22.26
CA GLN A 228 -3.77 -25.97 23.58
C GLN A 228 -2.46 -26.79 23.46
N GLU A 229 -2.41 -27.77 22.56
CA GLU A 229 -1.20 -28.57 22.29
C GLU A 229 -0.04 -27.69 21.76
N GLU A 230 -0.35 -26.69 20.93
CA GLU A 230 0.62 -25.71 20.45
C GLU A 230 1.22 -24.89 21.60
N MET A 231 0.38 -24.35 22.48
CA MET A 231 0.84 -23.59 23.65
C MET A 231 1.65 -24.45 24.62
N ASP A 232 1.26 -25.71 24.82
CA ASP A 232 2.01 -26.68 25.63
C ASP A 232 3.37 -27.03 25.02
N SER A 233 3.48 -27.04 23.68
CA SER A 233 4.77 -27.17 22.99
C SER A 233 5.71 -26.00 23.29
N ILE A 234 5.19 -24.77 23.38
CA ILE A 234 6.00 -23.60 23.79
C ILE A 234 6.46 -23.74 25.24
N VAL A 235 5.57 -24.18 26.15
CA VAL A 235 5.93 -24.49 27.55
C VAL A 235 7.07 -25.52 27.59
N SER A 236 7.02 -26.55 26.73
CA SER A 236 8.07 -27.57 26.61
C SER A 236 9.40 -27.01 26.13
N GLN A 237 9.38 -26.16 25.12
CA GLN A 237 10.57 -25.50 24.58
C GLN A 237 11.24 -24.61 25.62
N VAL A 238 10.46 -23.75 26.30
CA VAL A 238 10.96 -22.82 27.32
C VAL A 238 11.56 -23.59 28.49
N TYR A 239 10.86 -24.60 29.02
CA TYR A 239 11.35 -25.37 30.15
C TYR A 239 12.62 -26.17 29.79
N SER A 240 12.69 -26.72 28.57
CA SER A 240 13.88 -27.43 28.09
C SER A 240 15.10 -26.50 28.02
N ALA A 241 14.93 -25.27 27.54
CA ALA A 241 16.00 -24.27 27.54
C ALA A 241 16.42 -23.88 28.98
N MET A 242 15.48 -23.79 29.92
CA MET A 242 15.80 -23.53 31.33
C MET A 242 16.64 -24.64 31.99
N GLU A 243 16.52 -25.89 31.53
CA GLU A 243 17.35 -27.00 32.01
C GLU A 243 18.71 -27.09 31.28
N GLN A 244 18.78 -26.65 30.02
CA GLN A 244 19.97 -26.79 29.18
C GLN A 244 20.93 -25.60 29.28
N GLU A 245 20.40 -24.37 29.34
CA GLU A 245 21.18 -23.14 29.29
C GLU A 245 21.57 -22.65 30.69
N GLU A 246 22.86 -22.40 30.92
CA GLU A 246 23.38 -22.04 32.25
C GLU A 246 22.80 -20.71 32.76
N HIS A 247 22.63 -19.71 31.87
CA HIS A 247 22.07 -18.40 32.24
C HIS A 247 20.57 -18.44 32.57
N LEU A 248 19.87 -19.53 32.24
CA LEU A 248 18.44 -19.69 32.50
C LEU A 248 18.12 -20.56 33.72
N GLN A 249 19.09 -21.23 34.34
CA GLN A 249 18.85 -22.11 35.50
C GLN A 249 18.23 -21.38 36.71
N SER A 250 18.44 -20.06 36.81
CA SER A 250 17.89 -19.18 37.85
C SER A 250 16.71 -18.34 37.36
N THR A 251 15.89 -18.90 36.47
CA THR A 251 14.71 -18.24 35.88
C THR A 251 13.41 -18.74 36.49
N LEU A 252 12.47 -17.83 36.68
CA LEU A 252 11.07 -18.14 36.99
C LEU A 252 10.24 -18.04 35.71
N PHE A 253 9.57 -19.12 35.32
CA PHE A 253 8.62 -19.11 34.22
C PHE A 253 7.19 -19.05 34.77
N VAL A 254 6.42 -18.04 34.41
CA VAL A 254 5.01 -17.88 34.78
C VAL A 254 4.15 -18.02 33.52
N LEU A 255 3.27 -19.02 33.52
CA LEU A 255 2.22 -19.18 32.52
C LEU A 255 0.89 -18.78 33.16
N CYS A 256 0.17 -17.84 32.55
CA CYS A 256 -1.14 -17.42 33.07
C CYS A 256 -2.12 -17.03 31.97
N GLY A 257 -3.40 -17.16 32.27
CA GLY A 257 -4.46 -16.47 31.54
C GLY A 257 -4.77 -15.13 32.19
N ASP A 258 -5.06 -14.13 31.38
CA ASP A 258 -5.54 -12.82 31.80
C ASP A 258 -7.05 -12.85 32.12
N HIS A 259 -7.84 -13.67 31.43
CA HIS A 259 -9.18 -14.10 31.78
C HIS A 259 -9.48 -15.51 31.24
N GLY A 260 -10.71 -15.98 31.38
CA GLY A 260 -11.25 -17.13 30.66
C GLY A 260 -12.33 -16.70 29.65
N MET A 261 -13.20 -17.62 29.27
CA MET A 261 -14.33 -17.37 28.37
C MET A 261 -15.56 -18.20 28.78
N ASN A 262 -16.75 -17.64 28.52
CA ASN A 262 -18.00 -18.37 28.73
C ASN A 262 -18.22 -19.41 27.61
N ASP A 263 -19.26 -20.24 27.76
CA ASP A 263 -19.54 -21.33 26.81
C ASP A 263 -19.94 -20.87 25.40
N ALA A 264 -20.28 -19.59 25.22
CA ALA A 264 -20.54 -18.98 23.92
C ALA A 264 -19.27 -18.39 23.27
N GLY A 265 -18.13 -18.39 23.99
CA GLY A 265 -16.90 -17.78 23.50
C GLY A 265 -16.77 -16.28 23.78
N ASN A 266 -17.66 -15.70 24.59
CA ASN A 266 -17.57 -14.29 24.99
C ASN A 266 -16.86 -14.15 26.35
N HIS A 267 -16.37 -12.94 26.61
CA HIS A 267 -15.81 -12.53 27.90
C HIS A 267 -16.23 -11.08 28.25
N GLY A 268 -15.80 -10.56 29.41
CA GLY A 268 -16.14 -9.24 29.94
C GLY A 268 -17.12 -9.26 31.13
N GLY A 269 -17.81 -10.39 31.34
CA GLY A 269 -18.77 -10.63 32.41
C GLY A 269 -18.16 -11.11 33.73
N SER A 270 -18.94 -11.88 34.49
CA SER A 270 -18.55 -12.42 35.80
C SER A 270 -18.88 -13.91 35.95
N SER A 271 -19.10 -14.63 34.84
CA SER A 271 -19.36 -16.07 34.90
C SER A 271 -18.11 -16.83 35.34
N ALA A 272 -18.30 -18.00 35.96
CA ALA A 272 -17.18 -18.83 36.42
C ALA A 272 -16.19 -19.19 35.29
N GLY A 273 -16.67 -19.31 34.04
CA GLY A 273 -15.84 -19.56 32.87
C GLY A 273 -14.97 -18.39 32.45
N GLU A 274 -15.41 -17.16 32.70
CA GLU A 274 -14.67 -15.94 32.39
C GLU A 274 -13.70 -15.56 33.51
N THR A 275 -14.06 -15.84 34.77
CA THR A 275 -13.27 -15.42 35.94
C THR A 275 -12.20 -16.42 36.35
N SER A 276 -12.27 -17.67 35.88
CA SER A 276 -11.35 -18.75 36.30
C SER A 276 -10.26 -18.99 35.25
N ALA A 277 -9.19 -18.18 35.32
CA ALA A 277 -8.03 -18.30 34.44
C ALA A 277 -6.98 -19.26 35.04
N ALA A 278 -6.24 -19.97 34.18
CA ALA A 278 -5.15 -20.82 34.62
C ALA A 278 -3.94 -19.99 35.10
N LEU A 279 -3.22 -20.45 36.13
CA LEU A 279 -1.95 -19.87 36.57
C LEU A 279 -0.98 -20.97 37.00
N LEU A 280 0.24 -20.90 36.51
CA LEU A 280 1.29 -21.88 36.75
C LEU A 280 2.63 -21.18 36.95
N PHE A 281 3.28 -21.44 38.09
CA PHE A 281 4.68 -21.05 38.30
C PHE A 281 5.58 -22.25 38.04
N VAL A 282 6.59 -22.10 37.21
CA VAL A 282 7.44 -23.18 36.71
C VAL A 282 8.91 -22.83 36.94
N SER A 283 9.67 -23.76 37.53
CA SER A 283 11.12 -23.67 37.61
C SER A 283 11.75 -25.01 38.03
N PRO A 284 12.91 -25.40 37.47
CA PRO A 284 13.70 -26.52 37.96
C PRO A 284 14.01 -26.43 39.47
N LYS A 285 14.14 -25.22 40.04
CA LYS A 285 14.42 -25.02 41.48
C LYS A 285 13.31 -25.57 42.40
N PHE A 286 12.08 -25.71 41.92
CA PHE A 286 10.97 -26.24 42.71
C PHE A 286 11.09 -27.74 43.00
N LYS A 287 11.76 -28.52 42.13
CA LYS A 287 11.98 -29.96 42.33
C LYS A 287 12.68 -30.26 43.67
N SER A 288 13.54 -29.36 44.13
CA SER A 288 14.31 -29.50 45.38
C SER A 288 13.45 -29.47 46.67
N ARG A 289 12.17 -29.07 46.57
CA ARG A 289 11.27 -28.86 47.71
C ARG A 289 10.13 -29.90 47.81
N GLU A 290 10.12 -30.93 46.95
CA GLU A 290 9.19 -32.09 46.98
C GLU A 290 7.67 -31.77 47.03
N VAL A 291 7.23 -30.63 46.50
CA VAL A 291 5.80 -30.26 46.44
C VAL A 291 5.15 -30.87 45.18
N GLN A 292 4.99 -32.20 45.15
CA GLN A 292 4.28 -32.87 44.07
C GLN A 292 2.76 -32.73 44.25
N LYS A 293 2.04 -32.42 43.17
CA LYS A 293 0.57 -32.44 43.14
C LYS A 293 0.06 -33.39 42.07
N GLU A 294 -1.12 -33.96 42.28
CA GLU A 294 -1.78 -34.78 41.27
C GLU A 294 -2.24 -33.89 40.10
N SER A 295 -2.11 -34.40 38.87
CA SER A 295 -2.55 -33.74 37.63
C SER A 295 -2.67 -34.79 36.51
N PRO A 296 -3.74 -34.79 35.68
CA PRO A 296 -4.90 -33.89 35.72
C PRO A 296 -5.77 -34.12 36.96
N VAL A 297 -6.63 -33.15 37.29
CA VAL A 297 -7.59 -33.25 38.41
C VAL A 297 -8.98 -32.83 37.96
N GLU A 298 -10.02 -33.31 38.65
CA GLU A 298 -11.37 -32.80 38.45
C GLU A 298 -11.57 -31.47 39.19
N ALA A 299 -12.46 -30.63 38.67
CA ALA A 299 -12.75 -29.34 39.27
C ALA A 299 -13.46 -29.52 40.62
N THR A 300 -13.03 -28.77 41.64
CA THR A 300 -13.65 -28.80 42.98
C THR A 300 -15.00 -28.09 43.02
N ASN A 301 -15.17 -27.08 42.16
CA ASN A 301 -16.39 -26.32 41.89
C ASN A 301 -16.33 -25.82 40.44
N GLU A 302 -17.35 -25.11 39.92
CA GLU A 302 -17.38 -24.62 38.52
C GLU A 302 -16.04 -24.03 38.05
N LEU A 303 -15.27 -24.82 37.29
CA LEU A 303 -13.95 -24.47 36.73
C LEU A 303 -12.85 -24.07 37.74
N GLN A 304 -13.00 -24.42 39.03
CA GLN A 304 -11.99 -24.18 40.06
C GLN A 304 -11.07 -25.39 40.27
N TYR A 305 -9.79 -25.20 39.93
CA TYR A 305 -8.74 -26.21 40.04
C TYR A 305 -7.69 -25.78 41.08
N TYR A 306 -7.22 -26.72 41.89
CA TYR A 306 -6.26 -26.45 42.98
C TYR A 306 -6.70 -25.30 43.89
N ARG A 307 -5.78 -24.42 44.27
CA ARG A 307 -6.06 -23.25 45.10
C ARG A 307 -6.37 -22.05 44.22
N THR A 308 -7.46 -21.36 44.54
CA THR A 308 -7.79 -20.07 43.94
C THR A 308 -6.98 -18.95 44.60
N VAL A 309 -6.37 -18.09 43.78
CA VAL A 309 -5.65 -16.88 44.17
C VAL A 309 -6.22 -15.69 43.39
N GLU A 310 -6.13 -14.46 43.89
CA GLU A 310 -6.50 -13.31 43.07
C GLU A 310 -5.40 -13.02 42.06
N GLN A 311 -5.75 -12.55 40.86
CA GLN A 311 -4.72 -12.10 39.90
C GLN A 311 -3.81 -11.00 40.46
N THR A 312 -4.32 -10.15 41.35
CA THR A 312 -3.52 -9.12 42.03
C THR A 312 -2.40 -9.72 42.89
N ASP A 313 -2.53 -10.98 43.32
CA ASP A 313 -1.55 -11.70 44.14
C ASP A 313 -0.26 -12.03 43.35
N ILE A 314 -0.32 -12.01 42.01
CA ILE A 314 0.83 -12.26 41.13
C ILE A 314 1.91 -11.19 41.32
N THR A 315 1.52 -9.91 41.38
CA THR A 315 2.45 -8.78 41.49
C THR A 315 3.37 -8.83 42.73
N PRO A 316 2.85 -8.93 43.98
CA PRO A 316 3.72 -9.01 45.16
C PRO A 316 4.52 -10.32 45.20
N THR A 317 3.98 -11.39 44.61
CA THR A 317 4.67 -12.69 44.52
C THR A 317 5.90 -12.60 43.61
N LEU A 318 5.73 -12.03 42.40
CA LEU A 318 6.84 -11.76 41.49
C LEU A 318 7.86 -10.79 42.10
N ALA A 319 7.39 -9.71 42.71
CA ALA A 319 8.26 -8.73 43.35
C ALA A 319 9.13 -9.38 44.43
N GLY A 320 8.55 -10.19 45.31
CA GLY A 320 9.31 -10.91 46.33
C GLY A 320 10.32 -11.88 45.72
N LEU A 321 9.90 -12.72 44.76
CA LEU A 321 10.75 -13.74 44.13
C LEU A 321 11.96 -13.17 43.37
N LEU A 322 11.79 -11.99 42.76
CA LEU A 322 12.84 -11.24 42.05
C LEU A 322 13.61 -10.27 42.97
N GLY A 323 13.28 -10.22 44.26
CA GLY A 323 13.88 -9.29 45.23
C GLY A 323 13.62 -7.82 44.92
N LEU A 324 12.48 -7.48 44.33
CA LEU A 324 11.99 -6.13 44.02
C LEU A 324 11.13 -5.59 45.18
N PRO A 325 11.07 -4.26 45.40
CA PRO A 325 10.03 -3.66 46.22
C PRO A 325 8.64 -3.99 45.68
N ILE A 326 7.69 -4.28 46.56
CA ILE A 326 6.29 -4.49 46.16
C ILE A 326 5.73 -3.14 45.71
N PRO A 327 5.11 -3.03 44.51
CA PRO A 327 4.58 -1.77 44.00
C PRO A 327 3.63 -1.06 44.97
N LEU A 328 3.73 0.26 45.09
CA LEU A 328 3.03 1.08 46.10
C LEU A 328 1.51 0.89 46.14
N ASN A 329 0.90 0.70 44.97
CA ASN A 329 -0.55 0.59 44.82
C ASN A 329 -1.04 -0.87 44.76
N SER A 330 -0.17 -1.85 45.02
CA SER A 330 -0.52 -3.27 45.02
C SER A 330 -1.39 -3.62 46.24
N LEU A 331 -2.56 -4.21 45.97
CA LEU A 331 -3.45 -4.79 46.97
C LEU A 331 -3.29 -6.32 47.10
N GLY A 332 -2.45 -6.91 46.25
CA GLY A 332 -2.16 -8.33 46.24
C GLY A 332 -1.54 -8.83 47.55
N VAL A 333 -1.73 -10.12 47.80
CA VAL A 333 -1.08 -10.85 48.88
C VAL A 333 -0.12 -11.87 48.30
N PHE A 334 1.07 -12.00 48.87
CA PHE A 334 2.05 -13.01 48.42
C PHE A 334 1.47 -14.43 48.51
N ILE A 335 1.64 -15.24 47.46
CA ILE A 335 1.13 -16.62 47.40
C ILE A 335 1.88 -17.51 48.40
N PRO A 336 1.22 -18.04 49.45
CA PRO A 336 1.90 -18.69 50.58
C PRO A 336 2.76 -19.89 50.21
N GLU A 337 2.35 -20.66 49.20
CA GLU A 337 3.03 -21.86 48.72
C GLU A 337 4.44 -21.57 48.19
N LEU A 338 4.72 -20.32 47.79
CA LEU A 338 6.03 -19.90 47.27
C LEU A 338 6.96 -19.35 48.37
N LEU A 339 6.48 -19.15 49.61
CA LEU A 339 7.30 -18.66 50.72
C LEU A 339 8.36 -19.69 51.16
N VAL A 340 8.10 -20.98 50.93
CA VAL A 340 9.01 -22.10 51.22
C VAL A 340 10.38 -21.95 50.53
N MET A 341 10.48 -21.10 49.51
CA MET A 341 11.73 -20.85 48.80
C MET A 341 12.81 -20.20 49.69
N TRP A 342 12.42 -19.41 50.70
CA TRP A 342 13.35 -18.76 51.64
C TRP A 342 13.62 -19.57 52.91
N ASP A 343 12.88 -20.64 53.17
CA ASP A 343 13.09 -21.48 54.35
C ASP A 343 14.37 -22.31 54.16
N HIS A 344 15.41 -21.99 54.94
CA HIS A 344 16.72 -22.67 54.87
C HIS A 344 16.88 -23.82 55.88
N GLU A 345 15.98 -24.01 56.84
CA GLU A 345 16.02 -25.14 57.79
C GLU A 345 14.62 -25.64 58.18
N PRO A 346 14.41 -26.97 58.42
CA PRO A 346 13.12 -27.53 58.87
C PRO A 346 12.76 -27.21 60.33
N HIS A 347 13.48 -26.28 60.96
CA HIS A 347 13.36 -25.92 62.38
C HIS A 347 13.10 -24.42 62.55
N THR A 348 12.13 -23.87 61.82
CA THR A 348 11.56 -22.58 62.21
C THR A 348 10.56 -22.80 63.33
N ASP A 349 10.79 -22.17 64.48
CA ASP A 349 9.90 -22.16 65.66
C ASP A 349 8.42 -22.06 65.25
N ASP A 350 7.55 -22.87 65.88
CA ASP A 350 6.07 -22.82 65.71
C ASP A 350 5.52 -21.38 65.80
N VAL A 351 6.21 -20.52 66.54
CA VAL A 351 5.90 -19.10 66.70
C VAL A 351 6.05 -18.32 65.38
N SER A 352 7.10 -18.54 64.59
CA SER A 352 7.32 -17.85 63.31
C SER A 352 6.26 -18.24 62.28
N ALA A 353 5.96 -19.54 62.16
CA ALA A 353 4.90 -20.04 61.29
C ALA A 353 3.52 -19.50 61.70
N SER A 354 3.26 -19.39 63.01
CA SER A 354 2.02 -18.79 63.53
C SER A 354 1.91 -17.29 63.21
N ILE A 355 3.01 -16.54 63.31
CA ILE A 355 3.04 -15.10 62.97
C ILE A 355 2.82 -14.91 61.47
N GLN A 356 3.49 -15.70 60.63
CA GLN A 356 3.30 -15.69 59.18
C GLN A 356 1.85 -15.99 58.79
N ALA A 357 1.23 -17.02 59.40
CA ALA A 357 -0.17 -17.35 59.16
C ALA A 357 -1.12 -16.21 59.58
N VAL A 358 -0.84 -15.53 60.71
CA VAL A 358 -1.63 -14.38 61.18
C VAL A 358 -1.46 -13.17 60.25
N LEU A 359 -0.24 -12.88 59.80
CA LEU A 359 0.03 -11.79 58.86
C LEU A 359 -0.62 -12.04 57.51
N LEU A 360 -0.50 -13.25 56.94
CA LEU A 360 -1.18 -13.62 55.70
C LEU A 360 -2.70 -13.51 55.83
N ARG A 361 -3.25 -13.93 56.97
CA ARG A 361 -4.68 -13.78 57.25
C ARG A 361 -5.10 -12.30 57.34
N PHE A 362 -4.30 -11.46 58.01
CA PHE A 362 -4.53 -10.03 58.08
C PHE A 362 -4.46 -9.37 56.70
N LEU A 363 -3.45 -9.71 55.90
CA LEU A 363 -3.29 -9.22 54.54
C LEU A 363 -4.48 -9.65 53.66
N ARG A 364 -4.94 -10.90 53.76
CA ARG A 364 -6.10 -11.37 52.99
C ARG A 364 -7.40 -10.69 53.39
N ILE A 365 -7.61 -10.46 54.69
CA ILE A 365 -8.76 -9.67 55.18
C ILE A 365 -8.66 -8.24 54.65
N SER A 366 -7.48 -7.64 54.71
CA SER A 366 -7.24 -6.27 54.23
C SER A 366 -7.46 -6.15 52.72
N GLN A 367 -6.96 -7.11 51.94
CA GLN A 367 -7.21 -7.21 50.50
C GLN A 367 -8.71 -7.29 50.22
N ASN A 368 -9.45 -8.18 50.88
CA ASN A 368 -10.90 -8.31 50.69
C ASN A 368 -11.67 -7.03 51.07
N VAL A 369 -11.26 -6.35 52.15
CA VAL A 369 -11.87 -5.08 52.56
C VAL A 369 -11.54 -3.96 51.56
N MET A 370 -10.29 -3.86 51.10
CA MET A 370 -9.89 -2.82 50.14
C MET A 370 -10.42 -3.08 48.74
N SER A 371 -10.50 -4.34 48.29
CA SER A 371 -11.08 -4.74 47.01
C SER A 371 -12.59 -4.51 46.98
N SER A 372 -13.30 -4.79 48.08
CA SER A 372 -14.73 -4.43 48.22
C SER A 372 -14.94 -2.91 48.34
N THR A 373 -13.98 -2.18 48.91
CA THR A 373 -14.00 -0.71 48.96
C THR A 373 -13.62 -0.08 47.61
N ALA A 374 -13.02 -0.82 46.67
CA ALA A 374 -12.73 -0.34 45.32
C ALA A 374 -14.01 -0.10 44.48
N GLY A 375 -15.14 -0.69 44.91
CA GLY A 375 -16.49 -0.40 44.42
C GLY A 375 -17.31 0.52 45.33
N ASN A 376 -16.68 1.30 46.21
CA ASN A 376 -17.38 2.15 47.17
C ASN A 376 -17.94 3.39 46.45
N TYR A 377 -19.09 3.19 45.81
CA TYR A 377 -19.87 4.26 45.22
C TYR A 377 -20.09 5.39 46.23
N ASP A 378 -20.12 6.64 45.76
CA ASP A 378 -20.59 7.73 46.61
C ASP A 378 -22.11 7.59 46.75
N VAL A 379 -22.51 6.75 47.71
CA VAL A 379 -23.91 6.37 47.93
C VAL A 379 -24.78 7.61 48.20
N LYS A 380 -24.19 8.68 48.76
CA LYS A 380 -24.90 9.96 48.94
C LYS A 380 -25.25 10.60 47.61
N ARG A 381 -24.31 10.62 46.66
CA ARG A 381 -24.56 11.11 45.28
C ARG A 381 -25.49 10.18 44.52
N LEU A 382 -25.37 8.85 44.67
CA LEU A 382 -26.30 7.90 44.06
C LEU A 382 -27.73 8.12 44.56
N TYR A 383 -27.94 8.18 45.88
CA TYR A 383 -29.26 8.46 46.46
C TYR A 383 -29.77 9.84 46.08
N LEU A 384 -28.89 10.84 45.98
CA LEU A 384 -29.26 12.17 45.49
C LEU A 384 -29.75 12.11 44.03
N GLY A 385 -29.02 11.42 43.15
CA GLY A 385 -29.42 11.19 41.76
C GLY A 385 -30.76 10.46 41.67
N ILE A 386 -30.93 9.35 42.40
CA ILE A 386 -32.19 8.60 42.46
C ILE A 386 -33.33 9.48 43.00
N SER A 387 -33.08 10.30 44.01
CA SER A 387 -34.07 11.23 44.58
C SER A 387 -34.48 12.29 43.56
N ILE A 388 -33.54 12.85 42.80
CA ILE A 388 -33.81 13.81 41.72
C ILE A 388 -34.63 13.14 40.61
N THR A 389 -34.30 11.91 40.21
CA THR A 389 -35.09 11.11 39.26
C THR A 389 -36.49 10.83 39.79
N GLY A 390 -36.63 10.50 41.07
CA GLY A 390 -37.92 10.30 41.73
C GLY A 390 -38.78 11.56 41.72
N ILE A 391 -38.18 12.74 41.94
CA ILE A 391 -38.85 14.03 41.82
C ILE A 391 -39.27 14.29 40.36
N ALA A 392 -38.40 14.01 39.38
CA ALA A 392 -38.73 14.14 37.96
C ALA A 392 -39.87 13.19 37.53
N ALA A 393 -39.90 11.96 38.06
CA ALA A 393 -40.98 11.01 37.84
C ALA A 393 -42.30 11.48 38.47
N LEU A 394 -42.27 12.02 39.69
CA LEU A 394 -43.45 12.58 40.35
C LEU A 394 -43.99 13.83 39.63
N LEU A 395 -43.11 14.67 39.07
CA LEU A 395 -43.49 15.83 38.27
C LEU A 395 -44.14 15.44 36.93
N SER A 396 -43.71 14.32 36.32
CA SER A 396 -44.28 13.81 35.08
C SER A 396 -45.53 12.94 35.28
N PHE A 397 -45.70 12.32 36.45
CA PHE A 397 -46.79 11.38 36.75
C PHE A 397 -48.20 11.92 36.47
N PRO A 398 -48.61 13.15 36.84
CA PRO A 398 -49.97 13.64 36.59
C PRO A 398 -50.30 13.81 35.11
N ALA A 399 -49.32 14.18 34.28
CA ALA A 399 -49.48 14.32 32.83
C ALA A 399 -49.62 12.95 32.17
N THR A 400 -48.80 11.98 32.60
CA THR A 400 -48.80 10.60 32.10
C THR A 400 -50.02 9.81 32.60
N TYR A 401 -50.47 10.03 33.83
CA TYR A 401 -51.66 9.40 34.44
C TYR A 401 -52.95 9.69 33.65
N LYS A 402 -53.13 10.94 33.18
CA LYS A 402 -54.28 11.29 32.33
C LYS A 402 -54.27 10.57 30.98
N LEU A 403 -53.08 10.29 30.44
CA LEU A 403 -52.90 9.57 29.18
C LEU A 403 -53.16 8.06 29.39
N LEU A 404 -52.57 7.47 30.45
CA LEU A 404 -52.78 6.07 30.83
C LEU A 404 -54.23 5.75 31.22
N ALA A 405 -54.88 6.64 31.99
CA ALA A 405 -56.27 6.44 32.41
C ALA A 405 -57.28 6.48 31.25
N ARG A 406 -56.89 7.03 30.08
CA ARG A 406 -57.74 7.12 28.89
C ARG A 406 -57.63 5.89 27.98
N SER A 407 -56.55 5.12 28.10
CA SER A 407 -56.27 3.92 27.30
C SER A 407 -55.97 2.72 28.22
N HIS A 408 -57.02 1.99 28.61
CA HIS A 408 -56.96 0.97 29.66
C HIS A 408 -55.97 -0.18 29.39
N HIS A 409 -55.90 -0.71 28.16
CA HIS A 409 -55.01 -1.82 27.80
C HIS A 409 -53.55 -1.40 27.58
N PRO A 410 -53.21 -0.41 26.73
CA PRO A 410 -51.81 0.01 26.54
C PRO A 410 -51.17 0.56 27.83
N GLY A 411 -51.95 1.26 28.67
CA GLY A 411 -51.49 1.76 29.96
C GLY A 411 -51.20 0.66 30.97
N SER A 412 -52.03 -0.40 31.00
CA SER A 412 -51.81 -1.56 31.87
C SER A 412 -50.58 -2.37 31.43
N PHE A 413 -50.34 -2.51 30.12
CA PHE A 413 -49.12 -3.13 29.59
C PHE A 413 -47.88 -2.33 29.98
N LEU A 414 -47.90 -1.02 29.78
CA LEU A 414 -46.76 -0.17 30.14
C LEU A 414 -46.43 -0.27 31.63
N LEU A 415 -47.44 -0.27 32.51
CA LEU A 415 -47.24 -0.48 33.95
C LEU A 415 -46.68 -1.86 34.27
N PHE A 416 -47.18 -2.91 33.62
CA PHE A 416 -46.68 -4.28 33.78
C PHE A 416 -45.24 -4.42 33.28
N SER A 417 -44.90 -3.81 32.13
CA SER A 417 -43.54 -3.78 31.59
C SER A 417 -42.58 -3.00 32.49
N ILE A 418 -43.00 -1.85 33.05
CA ILE A 418 -42.19 -1.09 34.00
C ILE A 418 -41.94 -1.92 35.27
N PHE A 419 -42.96 -2.59 35.81
CA PHE A 419 -42.80 -3.42 37.00
C PHE A 419 -41.94 -4.67 36.72
N GLY A 420 -42.15 -5.32 35.58
CA GLY A 420 -41.38 -6.48 35.15
C GLY A 420 -39.90 -6.14 34.93
N TYR A 421 -39.62 -5.05 34.21
CA TYR A 421 -38.27 -4.54 34.02
C TYR A 421 -37.64 -4.14 35.37
N GLY A 422 -38.41 -3.48 36.23
CA GLY A 422 -37.97 -3.14 37.59
C GLY A 422 -37.60 -4.37 38.42
N ALA A 423 -38.33 -5.48 38.31
CA ALA A 423 -38.01 -6.72 39.00
C ALA A 423 -36.74 -7.41 38.46
N MET A 424 -36.51 -7.35 37.14
CA MET A 424 -35.31 -7.93 36.51
C MET A 424 -34.01 -7.25 36.93
N MET A 425 -34.04 -5.93 37.16
CA MET A 425 -32.85 -5.15 37.52
C MET A 425 -32.22 -5.55 38.88
N PHE A 426 -32.87 -6.40 39.67
CA PHE A 426 -32.37 -6.87 40.97
C PHE A 426 -31.83 -8.31 40.96
N ALA A 427 -31.87 -9.00 39.81
CA ALA A 427 -31.34 -10.35 39.67
C ALA A 427 -30.34 -10.39 38.51
N SER A 428 -29.04 -10.49 38.83
CA SER A 428 -27.94 -10.44 37.85
C SER A 428 -28.10 -11.44 36.71
N SER A 429 -28.62 -12.64 36.99
CA SER A 429 -28.88 -13.67 35.97
C SER A 429 -29.95 -13.27 34.94
N TYR A 430 -30.91 -12.43 35.31
CA TYR A 430 -32.00 -12.01 34.39
C TYR A 430 -31.58 -10.86 33.47
N VAL A 431 -30.53 -10.13 33.83
CA VAL A 431 -29.96 -9.07 32.97
C VAL A 431 -29.25 -9.69 31.77
N GLU A 432 -28.53 -10.79 31.97
CA GLU A 432 -27.86 -11.54 30.89
C GLU A 432 -28.86 -12.19 29.91
N GLU A 433 -30.05 -12.56 30.40
CA GLU A 433 -31.15 -13.14 29.61
C GLU A 433 -32.22 -12.12 29.21
N GLU A 434 -31.93 -10.81 29.22
CA GLU A 434 -32.93 -9.75 29.02
C GLU A 434 -33.75 -9.94 27.73
N GLN A 435 -33.10 -10.38 26.65
CA GLN A 435 -33.75 -10.66 25.37
C GLN A 435 -34.88 -11.71 25.49
N GLN A 436 -34.68 -12.76 26.29
CA GLN A 436 -35.68 -13.82 26.46
C GLN A 436 -36.92 -13.27 27.16
N PHE A 437 -36.73 -12.46 28.21
CA PHE A 437 -37.84 -11.82 28.91
C PHE A 437 -38.70 -10.97 27.98
N TRP A 438 -38.09 -10.14 27.14
CA TRP A 438 -38.83 -9.32 26.18
C TRP A 438 -39.60 -10.17 25.16
N TYR A 439 -39.02 -11.28 24.68
CA TYR A 439 -39.72 -12.22 23.82
C TYR A 439 -40.93 -12.87 24.51
N TRP A 440 -40.79 -13.32 25.76
CA TRP A 440 -41.88 -13.94 26.51
C TRP A 440 -43.00 -12.95 26.85
N ILE A 441 -42.66 -11.74 27.31
CA ILE A 441 -43.62 -10.69 27.65
C ILE A 441 -44.38 -10.20 26.41
N PHE A 442 -43.68 -9.98 25.30
CA PHE A 442 -44.30 -9.56 24.04
C PHE A 442 -45.24 -10.64 23.49
N THR A 443 -44.82 -11.91 23.52
CA THR A 443 -45.64 -13.05 23.10
C THR A 443 -46.88 -13.20 24.01
N GLY A 444 -46.70 -13.07 25.32
CA GLY A 444 -47.79 -13.10 26.29
C GLY A 444 -48.76 -11.92 26.15
N TRP A 445 -48.27 -10.74 25.78
CA TRP A 445 -49.10 -9.56 25.53
C TRP A 445 -49.92 -9.68 24.25
N ILE A 446 -49.33 -10.21 23.16
CA ILE A 446 -50.07 -10.53 21.93
C ILE A 446 -51.17 -11.55 22.23
N PHE A 447 -50.87 -12.56 23.04
CA PHE A 447 -51.85 -13.57 23.47
C PHE A 447 -52.98 -12.95 24.32
N TYR A 448 -52.65 -12.08 25.28
CA TYR A 448 -53.63 -11.36 26.10
C TYR A 448 -54.52 -10.41 25.27
N LEU A 449 -53.94 -9.66 24.32
CA LEU A 449 -54.70 -8.84 23.38
C LEU A 449 -55.60 -9.70 22.47
N HIS A 450 -55.14 -10.87 22.04
CA HIS A 450 -55.94 -11.81 21.27
C HIS A 450 -57.15 -12.35 22.05
N ILE A 451 -56.98 -12.61 23.35
CA ILE A 451 -58.07 -13.03 24.25
C ILE A 451 -59.08 -11.91 24.51
N ILE A 452 -58.64 -10.67 24.66
CA ILE A 452 -59.52 -9.53 24.99
C ILE A 452 -60.20 -8.91 23.76
N ILE A 453 -59.56 -8.95 22.60
CA ILE A 453 -60.13 -8.45 21.33
C ILE A 453 -61.09 -9.48 20.70
N SER A 454 -61.06 -10.73 21.17
CA SER A 454 -62.09 -11.72 20.82
C SER A 454 -63.42 -11.36 21.50
N PRO A 455 -64.53 -11.17 20.76
CA PRO A 455 -65.82 -10.81 21.35
C PRO A 455 -66.44 -11.99 22.11
N PRO A 456 -67.06 -11.77 23.30
CA PRO A 456 -67.83 -12.78 23.98
C PRO A 456 -69.27 -12.73 23.49
N ASP A 457 -69.54 -13.30 22.32
CA ASP A 457 -70.91 -13.70 21.98
C ASP A 457 -71.12 -15.15 22.41
N THR A 458 -71.91 -15.32 23.48
CA THR A 458 -73.07 -16.23 23.67
C THR A 458 -73.16 -16.71 25.13
N ASP A 459 -74.26 -16.39 25.84
CA ASP A 459 -75.07 -17.44 26.52
C ASP A 459 -76.29 -17.00 27.38
N TYR A 460 -76.62 -15.72 27.59
CA TYR A 460 -77.83 -15.38 28.39
C TYR A 460 -78.99 -14.71 27.65
N LEU A 461 -78.83 -14.28 26.39
CA LEU A 461 -79.96 -13.83 25.55
C LEU A 461 -80.61 -14.93 24.70
N ASP A 462 -79.96 -16.10 24.54
CA ASP A 462 -80.49 -17.19 23.69
C ASP A 462 -81.33 -18.23 24.43
N GLN A 463 -81.42 -18.17 25.77
CA GLN A 463 -82.55 -18.77 26.49
C GLN A 463 -83.85 -17.95 26.33
N LEU A 464 -83.76 -16.71 25.87
CA LEU A 464 -84.94 -15.90 25.55
C LEU A 464 -85.44 -16.09 24.12
N ILE A 465 -84.60 -16.57 23.19
CA ILE A 465 -85.02 -16.89 21.81
C ILE A 465 -86.06 -18.03 21.75
N PRO A 466 -85.98 -19.12 22.54
CA PRO A 466 -87.08 -20.09 22.64
C PRO A 466 -88.34 -19.47 23.24
N SER A 467 -88.21 -18.54 24.19
CA SER A 467 -89.34 -17.88 24.87
C SER A 467 -90.07 -16.86 23.98
N ILE A 468 -89.36 -16.21 23.06
CA ILE A 468 -89.96 -15.31 22.05
C ILE A 468 -90.53 -16.11 20.87
N ARG A 469 -89.94 -17.27 20.55
CA ARG A 469 -90.42 -18.15 19.46
C ARG A 469 -91.63 -19.01 19.86
N GLU A 470 -91.77 -19.38 21.13
CA GLU A 470 -92.91 -20.15 21.65
C GLU A 470 -94.19 -19.30 21.85
N TYR A 471 -94.07 -17.97 21.95
CA TYR A 471 -95.22 -17.05 22.05
C TYR A 471 -95.57 -16.29 20.75
N SER A 472 -94.82 -16.52 19.67
CA SER A 472 -95.09 -15.95 18.34
C SER A 472 -96.21 -16.66 17.55
N VAL A 473 -96.84 -17.72 18.10
CA VAL A 473 -97.88 -18.50 17.40
C VAL A 473 -99.24 -18.48 18.12
N GLY A 474 -99.36 -17.86 19.30
CA GLY A 474 -100.64 -17.77 20.03
C GLY A 474 -100.80 -16.45 20.77
N ASN A 475 -101.85 -15.71 20.43
CA ASN A 475 -102.17 -14.35 20.91
C ASN A 475 -102.42 -14.28 22.44
N ARG A 476 -101.37 -14.27 23.28
CA ARG A 476 -101.46 -14.20 24.76
C ARG A 476 -100.50 -13.19 25.41
N THR A 477 -100.52 -11.95 24.93
CA THR A 477 -99.82 -10.78 25.50
C THR A 477 -100.13 -10.45 26.98
N PRO A 478 -101.31 -10.76 27.57
CA PRO A 478 -101.60 -10.39 28.97
C PRO A 478 -100.81 -11.16 30.04
N GLN A 479 -100.37 -12.40 29.75
CA GLN A 479 -99.70 -13.26 30.74
C GLN A 479 -98.22 -12.92 30.94
N LEU A 480 -97.57 -12.34 29.90
CA LEU A 480 -96.20 -11.85 30.00
C LEU A 480 -96.10 -10.62 30.92
N LEU A 481 -97.08 -9.72 30.84
CA LEU A 481 -97.17 -8.55 31.71
C LEU A 481 -97.41 -8.96 33.17
N GLN A 482 -98.12 -10.07 33.40
CA GLN A 482 -98.41 -10.60 34.73
C GLN A 482 -97.16 -11.22 35.40
N SER A 483 -96.29 -11.88 34.65
CA SER A 483 -95.03 -12.43 35.20
C SER A 483 -94.00 -11.34 35.51
N LEU A 484 -93.91 -10.29 34.69
CA LEU A 484 -93.05 -9.14 34.95
C LEU A 484 -93.53 -8.30 36.15
N ALA A 485 -94.85 -8.13 36.31
CA ALA A 485 -95.42 -7.47 37.49
C ALA A 485 -95.22 -8.27 38.78
N LYS A 486 -95.26 -9.61 38.71
CA LYS A 486 -95.01 -10.48 39.87
C LYS A 486 -93.56 -10.39 40.36
N PHE A 487 -92.60 -10.31 39.44
CA PHE A 487 -91.18 -10.14 39.76
C PHE A 487 -90.87 -8.79 40.43
N ALA A 488 -91.55 -7.71 40.03
CA ALA A 488 -91.42 -6.40 40.66
C ALA A 488 -91.98 -6.38 42.10
N ASN A 489 -93.17 -6.97 42.30
CA ASN A 489 -93.80 -7.05 43.63
C ASN A 489 -93.00 -7.91 44.63
N ASP A 490 -92.35 -8.98 44.18
CA ASP A 490 -91.53 -9.83 45.07
C ASP A 490 -90.28 -9.08 45.58
N LYS A 491 -89.75 -8.12 44.82
CA LYS A 491 -88.63 -7.26 45.24
C LYS A 491 -89.04 -6.13 46.18
N GLU A 492 -90.27 -5.63 46.04
CA GLU A 492 -90.83 -4.61 46.93
C GLU A 492 -91.20 -5.19 48.31
N ALA A 493 -91.70 -6.43 48.37
CA ALA A 493 -91.98 -7.14 49.61
C ALA A 493 -90.70 -7.46 50.42
N GLU A 494 -89.57 -7.69 49.75
CA GLU A 494 -88.27 -7.92 50.40
C GLU A 494 -87.74 -6.65 51.10
N ILE A 495 -88.05 -5.47 50.56
CA ILE A 495 -87.71 -4.15 51.14
C ILE A 495 -88.65 -3.82 52.32
N GLU A 496 -89.93 -4.16 52.22
CA GLU A 496 -90.95 -3.89 53.25
C GLU A 496 -90.75 -4.75 54.53
N THR A 497 -90.15 -5.94 54.37
CA THR A 497 -89.84 -6.87 55.49
C THR A 497 -88.65 -6.39 56.33
N ILE A 498 -87.73 -5.61 55.75
CA ILE A 498 -86.58 -5.02 56.46
C ILE A 498 -86.97 -3.75 57.24
N CYS A 499 -88.01 -3.03 56.79
CA CYS A 499 -88.49 -1.80 57.44
C CYS A 499 -89.37 -2.05 58.68
N ASN A 500 -90.06 -3.19 58.78
CA ASN A 500 -91.00 -3.48 59.88
C ASN A 500 -90.35 -4.03 61.16
N THR A 501 -89.06 -4.40 61.12
CA THR A 501 -88.36 -5.02 62.26
C THR A 501 -87.90 -4.01 63.34
N ASN A 502 -87.94 -2.70 63.07
CA ASN A 502 -87.45 -1.65 63.98
C ASN A 502 -88.56 -0.80 64.66
N HIS A 503 -89.83 -1.23 64.63
CA HIS A 503 -90.95 -0.43 65.13
C HIS A 503 -91.07 -0.37 66.67
N GLN A 504 -90.37 -1.24 67.42
CA GLN A 504 -90.48 -1.34 68.88
C GLN A 504 -89.59 -0.35 69.66
N GLU A 505 -88.52 0.20 69.06
CA GLU A 505 -87.69 1.26 69.68
C GLU A 505 -88.28 2.68 69.47
N PHE A 506 -89.17 2.83 68.49
CA PHE A 506 -89.81 4.10 68.15
C PHE A 506 -90.82 4.55 69.22
N VAL A 507 -91.55 3.62 69.83
CA VAL A 507 -92.58 3.93 70.84
C VAL A 507 -91.97 4.41 72.17
N THR A 508 -90.74 4.02 72.50
CA THR A 508 -90.02 4.49 73.69
C THR A 508 -89.46 5.92 73.50
N SER A 509 -89.20 6.32 72.26
CA SER A 509 -88.64 7.64 71.89
C SER A 509 -89.68 8.77 71.89
N VAL A 510 -90.97 8.46 71.73
CA VAL A 510 -92.06 9.46 71.75
C VAL A 510 -92.24 10.08 73.14
N ASN A 511 -91.93 9.36 74.22
CA ASN A 511 -91.94 9.92 75.58
C ASN A 511 -90.74 10.84 75.88
N GLN A 512 -89.62 10.73 75.15
CA GLN A 512 -88.49 11.66 75.24
C GLN A 512 -88.73 12.96 74.43
N LEU A 513 -89.51 12.90 73.34
CA LEU A 513 -89.87 14.06 72.53
C LEU A 513 -90.69 15.12 73.27
N LEU A 514 -91.45 14.74 74.30
CA LEU A 514 -92.18 15.69 75.15
C LEU A 514 -91.27 16.49 76.10
N ARG A 515 -90.08 15.98 76.46
CA ARG A 515 -89.05 16.74 77.21
C ARG A 515 -88.16 17.61 76.30
N ILE A 516 -87.93 17.19 75.06
CA ILE A 516 -87.14 17.95 74.06
C ILE A 516 -87.84 19.27 73.66
N ARG A 517 -89.18 19.30 73.68
CA ARG A 517 -89.96 20.52 73.40
C ARG A 517 -89.68 21.66 74.38
N GLU A 518 -89.35 21.36 75.64
CA GLU A 518 -88.91 22.36 76.63
C GLU A 518 -87.48 22.86 76.37
N GLY A 519 -86.57 21.96 75.95
CA GLY A 519 -85.20 22.31 75.56
C GLY A 519 -85.08 23.11 74.25
N THR A 520 -86.03 22.97 73.34
CA THR A 520 -86.01 23.64 72.02
C THR A 520 -86.17 25.16 72.13
N VAL A 521 -86.85 25.64 73.18
CA VAL A 521 -87.05 27.08 73.45
C VAL A 521 -85.78 27.73 74.02
N SER A 522 -84.95 26.97 74.76
CA SER A 522 -83.64 27.43 75.25
C SER A 522 -82.62 27.51 74.11
N LEU A 523 -82.62 26.52 73.22
CA LEU A 523 -81.66 26.44 72.11
C LEU A 523 -81.86 27.55 71.06
N THR A 524 -83.10 28.02 70.88
CA THR A 524 -83.39 29.14 69.95
C THR A 524 -82.82 30.47 70.41
N ALA A 525 -82.67 30.68 71.73
CA ALA A 525 -82.02 31.87 72.28
C ALA A 525 -80.50 31.85 72.08
N GLU A 526 -79.84 30.70 72.29
CA GLU A 526 -78.40 30.56 72.06
C GLU A 526 -78.02 30.63 70.57
N ILE A 527 -78.88 30.14 69.67
CA ILE A 527 -78.66 30.22 68.22
C ILE A 527 -78.68 31.68 67.73
N LEU A 528 -79.55 32.53 68.30
CA LEU A 528 -79.63 33.94 67.94
C LEU A 528 -78.37 34.72 68.35
N ASP A 529 -77.85 34.46 69.55
CA ASP A 529 -76.63 35.10 70.05
C ASP A 529 -75.38 34.64 69.26
N LEU A 530 -75.32 33.34 68.94
CA LEU A 530 -74.27 32.78 68.09
C LEU A 530 -74.30 33.36 66.67
N ASN A 531 -75.48 33.53 66.07
CA ASN A 531 -75.62 34.10 64.73
C ASN A 531 -75.11 35.55 64.68
N GLN A 532 -75.38 36.33 65.73
CA GLN A 532 -74.91 37.71 65.81
C GLN A 532 -73.39 37.80 65.96
N SER A 533 -72.78 36.93 66.76
CA SER A 533 -71.32 36.82 66.89
C SER A 533 -70.64 36.40 65.58
N ILE A 534 -71.24 35.46 64.84
CA ILE A 534 -70.75 34.99 63.53
C ILE A 534 -70.81 36.12 62.49
N GLN A 535 -71.86 36.94 62.46
CA GLN A 535 -71.96 38.05 61.51
C GLN A 535 -70.85 39.09 61.72
N THR A 536 -70.61 39.53 62.96
CA THR A 536 -69.52 40.47 63.27
C THR A 536 -68.13 39.90 62.97
N SER A 537 -67.93 38.60 63.15
CA SER A 537 -66.66 37.94 62.82
C SER A 537 -66.47 37.81 61.31
N THR A 538 -67.55 37.62 60.56
CA THR A 538 -67.54 37.46 59.10
C THR A 538 -67.25 38.80 58.39
N GLU A 539 -67.76 39.92 58.89
CA GLU A 539 -67.49 41.24 58.32
C GLU A 539 -66.01 41.65 58.46
N ARG A 540 -65.40 41.44 59.63
CA ARG A 540 -63.95 41.67 59.83
C ARG A 540 -63.10 40.77 58.93
N LEU A 541 -63.51 39.51 58.75
CA LEU A 541 -62.82 38.58 57.87
C LEU A 541 -62.94 38.99 56.39
N ALA A 542 -64.08 39.57 55.98
CA ALA A 542 -64.28 40.06 54.63
C ALA A 542 -63.37 41.25 54.29
N GLU A 543 -63.17 42.20 55.21
CA GLU A 543 -62.23 43.31 55.03
C GLU A 543 -60.77 42.84 54.92
N GLN A 544 -60.34 41.93 55.80
CA GLN A 544 -59.00 41.34 55.71
C GLN A 544 -58.80 40.54 54.41
N LYS A 545 -59.83 39.85 53.93
CA LYS A 545 -59.79 39.15 52.64
C LYS A 545 -59.67 40.13 51.48
N LYS A 546 -60.32 41.30 51.53
CA LYS A 546 -60.20 42.32 50.49
C LYS A 546 -58.79 42.90 50.43
N ALA A 547 -58.20 43.25 51.57
CA ALA A 547 -56.80 43.70 51.65
C ALA A 547 -55.82 42.62 51.16
N LEU A 548 -56.10 41.34 51.45
CA LEU A 548 -55.31 40.23 50.93
C LEU A 548 -55.41 40.09 49.40
N VAL A 549 -56.56 40.37 48.80
CA VAL A 549 -56.73 40.32 47.33
C VAL A 549 -55.94 41.44 46.64
N GLU A 550 -55.95 42.65 47.18
CA GLU A 550 -55.15 43.77 46.63
C GLU A 550 -53.65 43.49 46.76
N SER A 551 -53.20 42.97 47.90
CA SER A 551 -51.81 42.52 48.08
C SER A 551 -51.43 41.39 47.12
N ARG A 552 -52.37 40.46 46.82
CA ARG A 552 -52.16 39.42 45.81
C ARG A 552 -52.02 39.99 44.39
N SER A 553 -52.77 41.04 44.04
CA SER A 553 -52.64 41.69 42.73
C SER A 553 -51.30 42.42 42.58
N HIS A 554 -50.84 43.15 43.62
CA HIS A 554 -49.51 43.75 43.58
C HIS A 554 -48.40 42.71 43.49
N ARG A 555 -48.52 41.60 44.25
CA ARG A 555 -47.58 40.49 44.15
C ARG A 555 -47.60 39.86 42.76
N GLN A 556 -48.77 39.67 42.16
CA GLN A 556 -48.88 39.17 40.79
C GLN A 556 -48.17 40.10 39.78
N ASN A 557 -48.34 41.42 39.88
CA ASN A 557 -47.66 42.36 38.99
C ASN A 557 -46.12 42.35 39.20
N ILE A 558 -45.66 42.17 40.44
CA ILE A 558 -44.23 42.02 40.77
C ILE A 558 -43.71 40.70 40.19
N ASP A 559 -44.45 39.60 40.34
CA ASP A 559 -44.09 38.29 39.81
C ASP A 559 -44.02 38.34 38.26
N GLU A 560 -45.01 38.95 37.59
CA GLU A 560 -45.02 39.13 36.14
C GLU A 560 -43.84 40.00 35.65
N THR A 561 -43.50 41.07 36.38
CA THR A 561 -42.34 41.91 36.06
C THR A 561 -41.02 41.15 36.31
N SER A 562 -40.94 40.37 37.38
CA SER A 562 -39.77 39.55 37.70
C SER A 562 -39.54 38.48 36.63
N HIS A 563 -40.61 37.83 36.16
CA HIS A 563 -40.54 36.88 35.05
C HIS A 563 -40.05 37.54 33.76
N ALA A 564 -40.61 38.70 33.40
CA ALA A 564 -40.18 39.44 32.21
C ALA A 564 -38.69 39.84 32.26
N ILE A 565 -38.18 40.25 33.43
CA ILE A 565 -36.75 40.57 33.60
C ILE A 565 -35.89 39.31 33.51
N GLN A 566 -36.34 38.20 34.09
CA GLN A 566 -35.61 36.94 34.06
C GLN A 566 -35.48 36.39 32.63
N ASP A 567 -36.54 36.48 31.84
CA ASP A 567 -36.53 36.11 30.42
C ASP A 567 -35.56 37.00 29.62
N CYS A 568 -35.55 38.32 29.88
CA CYS A 568 -34.60 39.24 29.24
C CYS A 568 -33.13 38.94 29.62
N LEU A 569 -32.87 38.56 30.88
CA LEU A 569 -31.52 38.19 31.34
C LEU A 569 -31.04 36.88 30.71
N GLU A 570 -31.94 35.92 30.49
CA GLU A 570 -31.60 34.66 29.83
C GLU A 570 -31.18 34.89 28.37
N VAL A 571 -31.93 35.72 27.63
CA VAL A 571 -31.57 36.13 26.26
C VAL A 571 -30.20 36.82 26.23
N LEU A 572 -29.90 37.69 27.20
CA LEU A 572 -28.60 38.37 27.28
C LEU A 572 -27.46 37.39 27.63
N ARG A 573 -27.70 36.43 28.53
CA ARG A 573 -26.73 35.40 28.88
C ARG A 573 -26.36 34.54 27.67
N LEU A 574 -27.36 34.12 26.88
CA LEU A 574 -27.14 33.37 25.64
C LEU A 574 -26.38 34.19 24.60
N ALA A 575 -26.69 35.49 24.46
CA ALA A 575 -25.93 36.39 23.59
C ALA A 575 -24.46 36.53 24.01
N ASN A 576 -24.16 36.57 25.31
CA ASN A 576 -22.78 36.57 25.82
C ASN A 576 -22.09 35.22 25.58
N GLN A 577 -22.80 34.11 25.78
CA GLN A 577 -22.28 32.77 25.50
C GLN A 577 -21.86 32.60 24.03
N VAL A 578 -22.61 33.17 23.09
CA VAL A 578 -22.21 33.22 21.67
C VAL A 578 -20.87 33.93 21.50
N HIS A 579 -20.64 35.06 22.18
CA HIS A 579 -19.37 35.79 22.09
C HIS A 579 -18.21 35.02 22.73
N ASP A 580 -18.45 34.32 23.84
CA ASP A 580 -17.45 33.46 24.48
C ASP A 580 -17.07 32.25 23.60
N LEU A 581 -18.04 31.66 22.90
CA LEU A 581 -17.80 30.56 21.96
C LEU A 581 -16.97 31.03 20.75
N LEU A 582 -17.19 32.26 20.27
CA LEU A 582 -16.37 32.86 19.23
C LEU A 582 -14.93 33.11 19.71
N ALA A 583 -14.75 33.59 20.95
CA ALA A 583 -13.43 33.76 21.54
C ALA A 583 -12.67 32.44 21.68
N LYS A 584 -13.40 31.33 21.92
CA LYS A 584 -12.85 29.97 21.99
C LYS A 584 -12.66 29.28 20.64
N LYS A 585 -12.92 29.98 19.52
CA LYS A 585 -12.88 29.42 18.15
C LYS A 585 -13.78 28.20 17.91
N ASN A 586 -14.88 28.07 18.65
CA ASN A 586 -15.87 27.02 18.40
C ASN A 586 -17.02 27.60 17.56
N HIS A 587 -16.78 27.70 16.25
CA HIS A 587 -17.63 28.44 15.33
C HIS A 587 -18.97 27.75 15.07
N TYR A 588 -18.98 26.41 15.01
CA TYR A 588 -20.20 25.64 14.87
C TYR A 588 -21.14 25.79 16.08
N ALA A 589 -20.60 25.65 17.30
CA ALA A 589 -21.39 25.84 18.52
C ALA A 589 -21.91 27.27 18.64
N ALA A 590 -21.11 28.26 18.23
CA ALA A 590 -21.53 29.66 18.19
C ALA A 590 -22.70 29.89 17.21
N LEU A 591 -22.65 29.30 16.01
CA LEU A 591 -23.72 29.40 15.02
C LEU A 591 -25.02 28.75 15.52
N ARG A 592 -24.93 27.54 16.11
CA ARG A 592 -26.08 26.84 16.68
C ARG A 592 -26.71 27.61 17.84
N ALA A 593 -25.89 28.21 18.70
CA ALA A 593 -26.36 29.06 19.79
C ALA A 593 -27.04 30.34 19.27
N ILE A 594 -26.59 30.91 18.14
CA ILE A 594 -27.28 32.02 17.48
C ILE A 594 -28.64 31.59 16.91
N GLU A 595 -28.72 30.42 16.27
CA GLU A 595 -29.98 29.88 15.75
C GLU A 595 -30.99 29.60 16.87
N GLU A 596 -30.52 29.05 17.99
CA GLU A 596 -31.33 28.82 19.19
C GLU A 596 -31.83 30.15 19.80
N LEU A 597 -30.94 31.13 19.92
CA LEU A 597 -31.27 32.48 20.36
C LEU A 597 -32.36 33.10 19.47
N GLN A 598 -32.23 32.98 18.14
CA GLN A 598 -33.15 33.54 17.15
C GLN A 598 -34.51 32.82 17.10
N ASN A 599 -34.52 31.49 17.17
CA ASN A 599 -35.72 30.71 16.90
C ASN A 599 -36.55 30.40 18.16
N VAL A 600 -35.92 30.31 19.32
CA VAL A 600 -36.55 29.88 20.58
C VAL A 600 -36.73 31.08 21.52
N HIS A 601 -35.64 31.72 21.93
CA HIS A 601 -35.67 32.69 23.04
C HIS A 601 -36.08 34.10 22.60
N LEU A 602 -35.73 34.54 21.37
CA LEU A 602 -36.13 35.85 20.86
C LEU A 602 -37.65 35.99 20.60
N LYS A 603 -38.36 34.89 20.26
CA LYS A 603 -39.81 34.93 19.98
C LYS A 603 -40.65 35.34 21.19
N GLY A 604 -40.26 34.91 22.40
CA GLY A 604 -40.97 35.22 23.64
C GLY A 604 -40.79 36.66 24.13
N VAL A 605 -39.69 37.32 23.74
CA VAL A 605 -39.26 38.63 24.28
C VAL A 605 -39.40 39.75 23.24
N THR A 606 -40.02 39.49 22.08
CA THR A 606 -40.22 40.45 20.97
C THR A 606 -40.91 41.77 21.36
N GLN A 607 -41.66 41.77 22.47
CA GLN A 607 -42.35 42.95 22.99
C GLN A 607 -41.39 43.99 23.61
N TYR A 608 -40.15 43.61 23.91
CA TYR A 608 -39.16 44.44 24.60
C TYR A 608 -38.05 44.91 23.65
N LYS A 609 -37.59 46.14 23.86
CA LYS A 609 -36.59 46.82 23.00
C LYS A 609 -35.24 46.08 22.91
N ILE A 610 -34.90 45.26 23.90
CA ILE A 610 -33.67 44.45 23.93
C ILE A 610 -33.69 43.38 22.82
N ALA A 611 -34.84 42.76 22.57
CA ALA A 611 -34.98 41.74 21.52
C ALA A 611 -34.73 42.33 20.13
N GLU A 612 -35.21 43.55 19.87
CA GLU A 612 -34.99 44.27 18.61
C GLU A 612 -33.50 44.58 18.39
N MET A 613 -32.78 44.98 19.45
CA MET A 613 -31.33 45.25 19.38
C MET A 613 -30.53 43.99 19.06
N ILE A 614 -30.86 42.86 19.69
CA ILE A 614 -30.17 41.57 19.46
C ILE A 614 -30.51 41.01 18.08
N GLN A 615 -31.76 41.11 17.63
CA GLN A 615 -32.15 40.67 16.30
C GLN A 615 -31.42 41.44 15.19
N ARG A 616 -31.12 42.73 15.41
CA ARG A 616 -30.32 43.54 14.49
C ARG A 616 -28.83 43.17 14.50
N SER A 617 -28.29 42.63 15.60
CA SER A 617 -26.88 42.20 15.68
C SER A 617 -26.63 40.80 15.11
N VAL A 618 -27.64 39.90 15.09
CA VAL A 618 -27.49 38.52 14.62
C VAL A 618 -26.84 38.39 13.22
N PRO A 619 -27.28 39.12 12.17
CA PRO A 619 -26.65 39.03 10.85
C PRO A 619 -25.19 39.50 10.82
N THR A 620 -24.82 40.39 11.73
CA THR A 620 -23.44 40.90 11.85
C THR A 620 -22.55 39.83 12.49
N THR A 621 -23.02 39.16 13.53
CA THR A 621 -22.32 38.05 14.18
C THR A 621 -22.21 36.82 13.27
N GLN A 622 -23.25 36.49 12.51
CA GLN A 622 -23.20 35.42 11.50
C GLN A 622 -22.17 35.71 10.41
N ARG A 623 -22.05 36.97 9.96
CA ARG A 623 -21.01 37.37 9.01
C ARG A 623 -19.61 37.28 9.61
N ALA A 624 -19.44 37.69 10.87
CA ALA A 624 -18.15 37.58 11.57
C ALA A 624 -17.71 36.11 11.73
N ILE A 625 -18.65 35.18 11.98
CA ILE A 625 -18.39 33.73 11.99
C ILE A 625 -17.89 33.27 10.62
N ALA A 626 -18.61 33.62 9.55
CA ALA A 626 -18.23 33.22 8.20
C ALA A 626 -16.83 33.73 7.81
N GLU A 627 -16.51 34.98 8.17
CA GLU A 627 -15.18 35.57 7.92
C GLU A 627 -14.07 34.92 8.77
N ALA A 628 -14.33 34.64 10.05
CA ALA A 628 -13.37 33.97 10.92
C ALA A 628 -13.03 32.55 10.44
N VAL A 629 -14.05 31.78 10.08
CA VAL A 629 -13.89 30.40 9.58
C VAL A 629 -13.15 30.40 8.23
N MET A 630 -13.41 31.36 7.35
CA MET A 630 -12.62 31.54 6.13
C MET A 630 -11.16 31.90 6.41
N SER A 631 -10.88 32.68 7.45
CA SER A 631 -9.52 32.99 7.87
C SER A 631 -8.78 31.76 8.40
N ASP A 632 -9.44 30.94 9.21
CA ASP A 632 -8.89 29.68 9.72
C ASP A 632 -8.62 28.71 8.56
N LEU A 633 -9.54 28.61 7.59
CA LEU A 633 -9.35 27.83 6.37
C LEU A 633 -8.17 28.32 5.53
N ASN A 634 -8.02 29.63 5.32
CA ASN A 634 -6.89 30.17 4.55
C ASN A 634 -5.54 29.91 5.26
N THR A 635 -5.52 29.95 6.59
CA THR A 635 -4.34 29.61 7.39
C THR A 635 -4.00 28.13 7.27
N TRP A 636 -5.01 27.27 7.24
CA TRP A 636 -4.83 25.85 6.99
C TRP A 636 -4.35 25.58 5.55
N LEU A 637 -4.93 26.22 4.54
CA LEU A 637 -4.49 26.12 3.15
C LEU A 637 -3.04 26.57 2.95
N TYR A 638 -2.56 27.52 3.76
CA TYR A 638 -1.14 27.89 3.78
C TYR A 638 -0.27 26.78 4.36
N ARG A 639 -0.64 26.20 5.51
CA ARG A 639 0.10 25.09 6.13
C ARG A 639 0.14 23.84 5.25
N ILE A 640 -0.97 23.52 4.59
CA ILE A 640 -1.05 22.39 3.64
C ILE A 640 -0.07 22.56 2.48
N ARG A 641 0.29 23.78 2.10
CA ARG A 641 1.27 24.00 1.04
C ARG A 641 2.64 23.42 1.42
N GLU A 642 3.12 23.67 2.64
CA GLU A 642 4.39 23.13 3.12
C GLU A 642 4.33 21.59 3.22
N MET A 643 3.20 21.05 3.67
CA MET A 643 2.98 19.60 3.72
C MET A 643 2.81 18.97 2.33
N SER A 644 2.37 19.72 1.33
CA SER A 644 2.11 19.18 -0.01
C SER A 644 3.40 18.74 -0.71
N GLN A 645 4.52 19.45 -0.51
CA GLN A 645 5.80 19.00 -1.06
C GLN A 645 6.20 17.64 -0.47
N TYR A 646 6.14 17.51 0.86
CA TYR A 646 6.47 16.26 1.56
C TYR A 646 5.52 15.11 1.19
N LEU A 647 4.22 15.40 1.02
CA LEU A 647 3.26 14.42 0.51
C LEU A 647 3.61 13.95 -0.91
N GLY A 648 4.11 14.86 -1.75
CA GLY A 648 4.58 14.53 -3.10
C GLY A 648 5.82 13.64 -3.09
N GLU A 649 6.79 13.93 -2.21
CA GLU A 649 8.00 13.13 -1.99
C GLU A 649 7.64 11.69 -1.59
N ILE A 650 6.79 11.54 -0.57
CA ILE A 650 6.30 10.22 -0.12
C ILE A 650 5.58 9.50 -1.27
N ALA A 651 4.68 10.18 -1.99
CA ALA A 651 3.93 9.56 -3.08
C ALA A 651 4.83 9.03 -4.21
N LEU A 652 5.85 9.80 -4.60
CA LEU A 652 6.82 9.37 -5.61
C LEU A 652 7.71 8.23 -5.09
N TYR A 653 8.18 8.33 -3.84
CA TYR A 653 9.00 7.30 -3.19
C TYR A 653 8.30 5.94 -3.14
N HIS A 654 7.05 5.91 -2.66
CA HIS A 654 6.27 4.67 -2.62
C HIS A 654 5.97 4.12 -4.02
N THR A 655 5.75 4.98 -5.01
CA THR A 655 5.57 4.52 -6.40
C THR A 655 6.85 3.87 -6.94
N ASP A 656 8.03 4.38 -6.60
CA ASP A 656 9.30 3.80 -7.03
C ASP A 656 9.60 2.46 -6.32
N LEU A 657 9.21 2.35 -5.05
CA LEU A 657 9.27 1.08 -4.32
C LEU A 657 8.37 0.03 -4.99
N ARG A 658 7.13 0.40 -5.36
CA ARG A 658 6.21 -0.46 -6.13
C ARG A 658 6.81 -0.92 -7.46
N LYS A 659 7.41 0.00 -8.21
CA LYS A 659 8.11 -0.30 -9.46
C LYS A 659 9.25 -1.31 -9.24
N SER A 660 10.02 -1.14 -8.17
CA SER A 660 11.12 -2.05 -7.81
C SER A 660 10.63 -3.45 -7.44
N ARG A 661 9.57 -3.54 -6.62
CA ARG A 661 8.90 -4.80 -6.28
C ARG A 661 8.36 -5.52 -7.50
N GLN A 662 7.68 -4.80 -8.40
CA GLN A 662 7.16 -5.38 -9.63
C GLN A 662 8.28 -5.94 -10.51
N LYS A 663 9.41 -5.23 -10.61
CA LYS A 663 10.58 -5.70 -11.36
C LYS A 663 11.17 -6.97 -10.77
N GLU A 664 11.25 -7.09 -9.45
CA GLU A 664 11.69 -8.31 -8.77
C GLU A 664 10.71 -9.47 -9.00
N ARG A 665 9.40 -9.20 -8.91
CA ARG A 665 8.34 -10.19 -9.17
C ARG A 665 8.38 -10.67 -10.64
N ALA A 666 8.64 -9.78 -11.60
CA ALA A 666 8.79 -10.10 -13.02
C ALA A 666 10.02 -10.96 -13.31
N GLN A 667 11.12 -10.80 -12.56
CA GLN A 667 12.30 -11.67 -12.66
C GLN A 667 12.01 -13.09 -12.15
N LYS A 668 11.21 -13.22 -11.09
CA LYS A 668 10.82 -14.53 -10.53
C LYS A 668 9.78 -15.23 -11.41
N ILE A 669 8.84 -14.47 -11.98
CA ILE A 669 7.71 -15.00 -12.77
C ILE A 669 7.66 -14.26 -14.11
N PRO A 670 8.15 -14.85 -15.21
CA PRO A 670 8.20 -14.20 -16.53
C PRO A 670 6.83 -13.73 -17.05
N TYR A 671 5.74 -14.38 -16.64
CA TYR A 671 4.37 -13.95 -16.97
C TYR A 671 4.03 -12.57 -16.39
N LEU A 672 4.54 -12.23 -15.20
CA LEU A 672 4.31 -10.95 -14.56
C LEU A 672 5.04 -9.79 -15.25
N GLY A 673 6.09 -10.08 -16.03
CA GLY A 673 6.80 -9.08 -16.82
C GLY A 673 5.99 -8.46 -17.96
N ASN A 674 4.85 -9.05 -18.34
CA ASN A 674 3.96 -8.51 -19.37
C ASN A 674 2.97 -7.46 -18.84
N PHE A 675 2.81 -7.36 -17.52
CA PHE A 675 1.88 -6.44 -16.90
C PHE A 675 2.61 -5.16 -16.47
N LYS A 676 2.01 -4.01 -16.76
CA LYS A 676 2.54 -2.69 -16.39
C LYS A 676 2.19 -2.32 -14.95
N LEU A 677 2.88 -1.32 -14.41
CA LEU A 677 2.52 -0.69 -13.14
C LEU A 677 1.11 -0.06 -13.26
N ASN A 678 0.30 -0.13 -12.21
CA ASN A 678 -1.13 0.24 -12.20
C ASN A 678 -2.03 -0.65 -13.07
N SER A 679 -1.55 -1.81 -13.54
CA SER A 679 -2.43 -2.81 -14.11
C SER A 679 -3.24 -3.50 -12.99
N ALA A 680 -4.43 -3.98 -13.31
CA ALA A 680 -5.27 -4.66 -12.31
C ALA A 680 -4.56 -5.84 -11.62
N ILE A 681 -3.68 -6.54 -12.34
CA ILE A 681 -2.92 -7.67 -11.80
C ILE A 681 -1.80 -7.21 -10.88
N GLU A 682 -1.14 -6.09 -11.18
CA GLU A 682 -0.13 -5.53 -10.29
C GLU A 682 -0.76 -4.96 -9.02
N LEU A 683 -1.86 -4.20 -9.14
CA LEU A 683 -2.58 -3.64 -7.98
C LEU A 683 -3.03 -4.74 -7.02
N VAL A 684 -3.65 -5.81 -7.53
CA VAL A 684 -4.04 -6.98 -6.70
C VAL A 684 -2.83 -7.67 -6.08
N SER A 685 -1.68 -7.68 -6.76
CA SER A 685 -0.46 -8.28 -6.21
C SER A 685 0.22 -7.41 -5.16
N ASP A 686 -0.19 -6.15 -5.00
CA ASP A 686 0.37 -5.17 -4.06
C ASP A 686 -0.62 -4.76 -2.96
N GLU A 687 -1.83 -5.34 -2.93
CA GLU A 687 -2.88 -5.07 -1.92
C GLU A 687 -2.38 -5.32 -0.49
N ASP A 688 -1.56 -6.35 -0.28
CA ASP A 688 -1.00 -6.68 1.05
C ASP A 688 0.04 -5.64 1.54
N GLU A 689 0.52 -4.76 0.66
CA GLU A 689 1.56 -3.75 0.92
C GLU A 689 1.05 -2.31 0.69
N GLU A 690 -0.27 -2.10 0.73
CA GLU A 690 -0.92 -0.80 0.50
C GLU A 690 -0.58 0.21 1.60
N TYR A 691 -0.23 1.44 1.19
CA TYR A 691 0.21 2.53 2.08
C TYR A 691 -0.67 3.76 1.89
N ASP A 692 -1.40 4.17 2.94
CA ASP A 692 -2.36 5.30 2.86
C ASP A 692 -1.65 6.65 2.95
N LEU A 693 -1.26 7.20 1.80
CA LEU A 693 -0.54 8.47 1.68
C LEU A 693 -1.11 9.67 2.49
N LEU A 694 -2.40 9.68 2.86
CA LEU A 694 -3.01 10.80 3.59
C LEU A 694 -3.07 10.62 5.12
N GLN A 695 -2.97 9.38 5.60
CA GLN A 695 -3.04 9.02 7.02
C GLN A 695 -2.00 7.98 7.37
N ASN A 696 -0.78 8.42 7.68
CA ASN A 696 0.32 7.56 8.14
C ASN A 696 0.98 8.10 9.40
N ASP A 697 1.88 7.30 9.98
CA ASP A 697 2.71 7.65 11.13
C ASP A 697 3.55 8.91 10.91
N GLU A 698 3.95 9.19 9.66
CA GLU A 698 4.78 10.35 9.31
C GLU A 698 3.97 11.62 8.99
N LEU A 699 2.74 11.46 8.46
CA LEU A 699 1.93 12.58 7.98
C LEU A 699 0.44 12.32 8.18
N GLN A 700 -0.20 13.22 8.93
CA GLN A 700 -1.66 13.28 9.09
C GLN A 700 -2.21 14.60 8.56
N VAL A 701 -2.99 14.55 7.49
CA VAL A 701 -3.66 15.75 6.94
C VAL A 701 -5.03 15.93 7.62
N ASP A 702 -5.12 16.89 8.55
CA ASP A 702 -6.39 17.24 9.20
C ASP A 702 -7.30 18.05 8.26
N PHE A 703 -8.37 17.45 7.76
CA PHE A 703 -9.37 18.12 6.91
C PHE A 703 -10.47 18.85 7.70
N THR A 704 -10.44 18.84 9.03
CA THR A 704 -11.49 19.44 9.89
C THR A 704 -11.79 20.91 9.56
N PRO A 705 -10.79 21.80 9.35
CA PRO A 705 -11.08 23.21 9.04
C PRO A 705 -11.85 23.41 7.74
N LEU A 706 -11.62 22.54 6.74
CA LEU A 706 -12.34 22.57 5.47
C LEU A 706 -13.79 22.10 5.65
N PHE A 707 -14.00 21.00 6.38
CA PHE A 707 -15.35 20.48 6.64
C PHE A 707 -16.18 21.43 7.52
N GLU A 708 -15.58 22.03 8.54
CA GLU A 708 -16.24 23.05 9.37
C GLU A 708 -16.65 24.25 8.52
N CYS A 709 -15.76 24.75 7.67
CA CYS A 709 -16.06 25.86 6.76
C CYS A 709 -17.17 25.54 5.76
N LEU A 710 -17.11 24.35 5.15
CA LEU A 710 -18.11 23.86 4.22
C LEU A 710 -19.49 23.80 4.89
N HIS A 711 -19.56 23.19 6.09
CA HIS A 711 -20.81 22.98 6.80
C HIS A 711 -21.43 24.31 7.26
N ILE A 712 -20.62 25.23 7.78
CA ILE A 712 -21.08 26.57 8.21
C ILE A 712 -21.61 27.38 7.01
N HIS A 713 -20.91 27.39 5.88
CA HIS A 713 -21.38 28.08 4.68
C HIS A 713 -22.61 27.44 4.05
N GLN A 714 -22.79 26.12 4.22
CA GLN A 714 -24.01 25.41 3.85
C GLN A 714 -25.20 25.83 4.70
N SER A 715 -25.03 25.88 6.02
CA SER A 715 -26.09 26.32 6.95
C SER A 715 -26.49 27.78 6.74
N LEU A 716 -25.53 28.63 6.36
CA LEU A 716 -25.79 30.04 6.01
C LEU A 716 -26.37 30.25 4.61
N GLY A 717 -26.45 29.20 3.77
CA GLY A 717 -26.94 29.30 2.39
C GLY A 717 -25.99 30.04 1.43
N HIS A 718 -24.70 30.17 1.77
CA HIS A 718 -23.69 30.91 1.00
C HIS A 718 -22.67 30.00 0.29
N MET A 719 -23.07 28.79 -0.07
CA MET A 719 -22.18 27.79 -0.69
C MET A 719 -21.54 28.24 -2.01
N ASP A 720 -22.29 28.96 -2.84
CA ASP A 720 -21.77 29.41 -4.14
C ASP A 720 -20.65 30.45 -3.97
N LYS A 721 -20.77 31.31 -2.96
CA LYS A 721 -19.73 32.28 -2.61
C LYS A 721 -18.48 31.57 -2.07
N PHE A 722 -18.67 30.60 -1.18
CA PHE A 722 -17.58 29.77 -0.65
C PHE A 722 -16.82 29.04 -1.76
N ARG A 723 -17.53 28.35 -2.67
CA ARG A 723 -16.92 27.63 -3.79
C ARG A 723 -16.10 28.55 -4.68
N LEU A 724 -16.61 29.75 -4.96
CA LEU A 724 -15.90 30.75 -5.76
C LEU A 724 -14.63 31.26 -5.07
N GLU A 725 -14.72 31.60 -3.77
CA GLU A 725 -13.56 32.05 -2.99
C GLU A 725 -12.51 30.94 -2.81
N TYR A 726 -12.93 29.72 -2.49
CA TYR A 726 -12.06 28.54 -2.40
C TYR A 726 -11.34 28.29 -3.74
N ALA A 727 -12.08 28.22 -4.85
CA ALA A 727 -11.50 28.03 -6.18
C ALA A 727 -10.54 29.17 -6.58
N ASN A 728 -10.83 30.41 -6.21
CA ASN A 728 -9.94 31.54 -6.46
C ASN A 728 -8.65 31.45 -5.61
N THR A 729 -8.74 31.07 -4.34
CA THR A 729 -7.58 30.89 -3.46
C THR A 729 -6.70 29.74 -3.98
N ARG A 730 -7.29 28.61 -4.37
CA ARG A 730 -6.54 27.47 -4.94
C ARG A 730 -5.89 27.82 -6.29
N ARG A 731 -6.56 28.59 -7.16
CA ARG A 731 -5.93 29.14 -8.39
C ARG A 731 -4.72 30.03 -8.09
N ARG A 732 -4.79 30.90 -7.09
CA ARG A 732 -3.65 31.74 -6.68
C ARG A 732 -2.51 30.90 -6.10
N GLN A 733 -2.81 29.88 -5.32
CA GLN A 733 -1.79 28.96 -4.80
C GLN A 733 -1.10 28.18 -5.92
N LYS A 734 -1.84 27.75 -6.95
CA LYS A 734 -1.25 27.18 -8.18
C LYS A 734 -0.19 28.10 -8.81
N GLU A 735 -0.50 29.39 -8.95
CA GLU A 735 0.43 30.37 -9.51
C GLU A 735 1.69 30.57 -8.64
N LEU A 736 1.59 30.35 -7.33
CA LEU A 736 2.71 30.46 -6.39
C LEU A 736 3.60 29.21 -6.32
N LEU A 737 3.10 28.06 -6.78
CA LEU A 737 3.85 26.79 -6.84
C LEU A 737 4.73 26.70 -8.09
N ILE A 738 4.38 27.41 -9.16
CA ILE A 738 5.11 27.31 -10.42
C ILE A 738 6.31 28.28 -10.39
N PRO A 739 7.56 27.79 -10.40
CA PRO A 739 8.74 28.64 -10.45
C PRO A 739 8.87 29.33 -11.82
N SER A 740 9.54 30.48 -11.86
CA SER A 740 9.74 31.25 -13.10
C SER A 740 10.69 30.57 -14.10
N SER A 741 11.59 29.71 -13.61
CA SER A 741 12.58 28.97 -14.38
C SER A 741 13.05 27.75 -13.58
N ILE A 742 13.40 26.67 -14.26
CA ILE A 742 13.88 25.42 -13.65
C ILE A 742 15.26 25.12 -14.23
N THR A 743 16.22 24.79 -13.37
CA THR A 743 17.53 24.24 -13.76
C THR A 743 17.43 22.72 -13.83
N LEU A 744 17.79 22.15 -14.99
CA LEU A 744 17.78 20.70 -15.23
C LEU A 744 19.16 20.05 -14.98
N ILE A 745 20.20 20.86 -14.79
CA ILE A 745 21.61 20.43 -14.68
C ILE A 745 22.13 20.81 -13.28
N ASP A 746 21.62 20.13 -12.27
CA ASP A 746 22.25 20.06 -10.94
C ASP A 746 22.75 18.63 -10.73
N GLU A 747 23.81 18.40 -9.94
CA GLU A 747 24.46 17.07 -9.78
C GLU A 747 23.45 15.94 -9.44
N ASP A 748 22.34 16.28 -8.76
CA ASP A 748 21.30 15.34 -8.32
C ASP A 748 19.93 15.52 -9.00
N GLY A 749 19.75 16.52 -9.88
CA GLY A 749 18.45 16.80 -10.52
C GLY A 749 17.35 17.30 -9.56
N ALA A 750 17.73 17.75 -8.36
CA ALA A 750 16.83 18.16 -7.27
C ALA A 750 15.83 19.26 -7.67
N GLY A 751 16.21 20.18 -8.55
CA GLY A 751 15.31 21.26 -9.01
C GLY A 751 14.07 20.76 -9.76
N LEU A 752 14.23 19.72 -10.59
CA LEU A 752 13.09 19.08 -11.27
C LEU A 752 12.32 18.17 -10.31
N HIS A 753 13.04 17.47 -9.43
CA HIS A 753 12.45 16.56 -8.44
C HIS A 753 11.47 17.30 -7.52
N ASN A 754 11.93 18.36 -6.86
CA ASN A 754 11.12 19.19 -5.96
C ASN A 754 9.91 19.82 -6.68
N PHE A 755 10.10 20.26 -7.93
CA PHE A 755 9.00 20.83 -8.71
C PHE A 755 7.91 19.80 -9.01
N LEU A 756 8.27 18.57 -9.35
CA LEU A 756 7.30 17.50 -9.58
C LEU A 756 6.62 17.07 -8.28
N GLU A 757 7.34 16.96 -7.17
CA GLU A 757 6.78 16.68 -5.84
C GLU A 757 5.72 17.70 -5.43
N GLU A 758 6.01 19.00 -5.57
CA GLU A 758 5.05 20.07 -5.27
C GLU A 758 3.76 19.94 -6.10
N ILE A 759 3.88 19.56 -7.38
CA ILE A 759 2.72 19.34 -8.25
C ILE A 759 1.93 18.11 -7.80
N VAL A 760 2.60 17.00 -7.50
CA VAL A 760 1.96 15.74 -7.07
C VAL A 760 1.18 15.98 -5.80
N GLY A 761 1.80 16.52 -4.76
CA GLY A 761 1.11 16.72 -3.49
C GLY A 761 -0.03 17.73 -3.56
N PHE A 762 0.11 18.80 -4.36
CA PHE A 762 -1.00 19.70 -4.63
C PHE A 762 -2.17 18.97 -5.30
N ALA A 763 -1.90 18.14 -6.32
CA ALA A 763 -2.92 17.41 -7.05
C ALA A 763 -3.61 16.32 -6.21
N ILE A 764 -2.88 15.61 -5.36
CA ILE A 764 -3.42 14.61 -4.43
C ILE A 764 -4.39 15.28 -3.43
N VAL A 765 -3.99 16.40 -2.83
CA VAL A 765 -4.86 17.17 -1.91
C VAL A 765 -6.09 17.72 -2.64
N GLU A 766 -5.95 18.16 -3.90
CA GLU A 766 -7.11 18.60 -4.68
C GLU A 766 -8.05 17.45 -5.02
N ARG A 767 -7.55 16.25 -5.32
CA ARG A 767 -8.38 15.08 -5.64
C ARG A 767 -9.21 14.64 -4.43
N SER A 768 -8.63 14.67 -3.24
CA SER A 768 -9.33 14.31 -2.00
C SER A 768 -10.36 15.36 -1.59
N THR A 769 -10.12 16.64 -1.89
CA THR A 769 -11.05 17.74 -1.55
C THR A 769 -12.11 18.02 -2.62
N MET A 770 -11.81 17.80 -3.91
CA MET A 770 -12.69 18.09 -5.05
C MET A 770 -12.80 16.88 -6.00
N LYS A 771 -14.03 16.37 -6.18
CA LYS A 771 -14.31 15.26 -7.14
C LYS A 771 -14.10 15.63 -8.63
N ARG A 772 -13.91 16.90 -8.99
CA ARG A 772 -13.68 17.36 -10.38
C ARG A 772 -12.55 18.39 -10.41
N VAL A 773 -11.35 17.97 -10.81
CA VAL A 773 -10.11 18.79 -10.80
C VAL A 773 -9.57 19.12 -12.22
N GLY A 774 -10.20 18.59 -13.27
CA GLY A 774 -9.63 18.54 -14.64
C GLY A 774 -9.03 19.85 -15.18
N GLU A 775 -9.75 20.98 -15.08
CA GLU A 775 -9.27 22.25 -15.69
C GLU A 775 -8.02 22.83 -15.02
N LEU A 776 -7.86 22.66 -13.71
CA LEU A 776 -6.68 23.12 -12.97
C LEU A 776 -5.47 22.27 -13.32
N TRP A 777 -5.67 20.95 -13.37
CA TRP A 777 -4.65 19.96 -13.70
C TRP A 777 -4.08 20.18 -15.11
N ASP A 778 -4.94 20.30 -16.13
CA ASP A 778 -4.49 20.49 -17.52
C ASP A 778 -3.64 21.75 -17.67
N SER A 779 -4.00 22.84 -16.97
CA SER A 779 -3.23 24.07 -16.96
C SER A 779 -1.87 23.93 -16.26
N MET A 780 -1.77 23.16 -15.17
CA MET A 780 -0.49 22.86 -14.50
C MET A 780 0.42 22.05 -15.42
N CYS A 781 -0.11 20.99 -16.04
CA CYS A 781 0.62 20.14 -16.97
C CYS A 781 1.18 20.92 -18.16
N GLN A 782 0.36 21.77 -18.80
CA GLN A 782 0.82 22.61 -19.91
C GLN A 782 1.94 23.58 -19.50
N THR A 783 1.83 24.17 -18.30
CA THR A 783 2.84 25.12 -17.81
C THR A 783 4.13 24.40 -17.44
N ALA A 784 4.04 23.23 -16.78
CA ALA A 784 5.17 22.37 -16.45
C ALA A 784 5.92 21.93 -17.72
N VAL A 785 5.20 21.38 -18.71
CA VAL A 785 5.79 20.98 -20.00
C VAL A 785 6.44 22.17 -20.71
N SER A 786 5.82 23.35 -20.71
CA SER A 786 6.43 24.54 -21.30
C SER A 786 7.71 24.98 -20.60
N LEU A 787 7.81 24.86 -19.29
CA LEU A 787 9.02 25.22 -18.53
C LEU A 787 10.14 24.21 -18.76
N ILE A 788 9.83 22.90 -18.68
CA ILE A 788 10.82 21.83 -18.92
C ILE A 788 11.30 21.89 -20.39
N SER A 789 10.41 22.15 -21.35
CA SER A 789 10.78 22.34 -22.77
C SER A 789 11.74 23.50 -23.00
N LYS A 790 11.62 24.58 -22.22
CA LYS A 790 12.54 25.73 -22.31
C LYS A 790 13.91 25.40 -21.72
N ALA A 791 13.94 24.64 -20.62
CA ALA A 791 15.19 24.24 -19.97
C ALA A 791 15.91 23.10 -20.71
N LEU A 792 15.19 22.32 -21.52
CA LEU A 792 15.75 21.20 -22.30
C LEU A 792 16.85 21.61 -23.29
N TYR A 793 16.86 22.85 -23.77
CA TYR A 793 17.90 23.33 -24.68
C TYR A 793 19.29 23.40 -24.04
N GLU A 794 19.38 23.43 -22.70
CA GLU A 794 20.65 23.48 -21.98
C GLU A 794 21.28 22.08 -21.82
N VAL A 795 20.51 20.99 -22.01
CA VAL A 795 20.97 19.61 -21.78
C VAL A 795 21.64 19.05 -23.04
N ASP A 796 22.93 18.70 -22.92
CA ASP A 796 23.75 18.12 -23.99
C ASP A 796 24.12 16.65 -23.78
N ASN A 797 23.87 16.10 -22.59
CA ASN A 797 24.17 14.71 -22.25
C ASN A 797 22.94 13.79 -22.36
N ALA A 798 23.10 12.67 -23.08
CA ALA A 798 22.07 11.65 -23.26
C ALA A 798 21.69 10.92 -21.95
N GLU A 799 22.64 10.75 -21.02
CA GLU A 799 22.37 10.10 -19.72
C GLU A 799 21.49 10.98 -18.82
N SER A 800 21.71 12.30 -18.82
CA SER A 800 20.88 13.24 -18.08
C SER A 800 19.43 13.24 -18.58
N LEU A 801 19.21 13.09 -19.89
CA LEU A 801 17.87 12.94 -20.47
C LEU A 801 17.16 11.66 -20.00
N LEU A 802 17.90 10.56 -19.81
CA LEU A 802 17.33 9.33 -19.25
C LEU A 802 16.90 9.52 -17.79
N LYS A 803 17.71 10.22 -16.97
CA LYS A 803 17.32 10.57 -15.60
C LYS A 803 16.03 11.41 -15.57
N ILE A 804 15.96 12.43 -16.43
CA ILE A 804 14.76 13.28 -16.58
C ILE A 804 13.55 12.44 -17.02
N LYS A 805 13.72 11.56 -18.01
CA LYS A 805 12.67 10.65 -18.47
C LYS A 805 12.18 9.74 -17.35
N ASN A 806 13.07 9.16 -16.55
CA ASN A 806 12.70 8.28 -15.45
C ASN A 806 11.88 9.02 -14.37
N LEU A 807 12.26 10.27 -14.05
CA LEU A 807 11.51 11.11 -13.11
C LEU A 807 10.10 11.44 -13.65
N ILE A 808 9.99 11.79 -14.93
CA ILE A 808 8.69 12.10 -15.56
C ILE A 808 7.82 10.85 -15.67
N ALA A 809 8.41 9.70 -16.00
CA ALA A 809 7.70 8.43 -16.06
C ALA A 809 7.17 8.03 -14.67
N LEU A 810 7.98 8.17 -13.62
CA LEU A 810 7.57 7.94 -12.24
C LEU A 810 6.41 8.88 -11.85
N PHE A 811 6.53 10.17 -12.16
CA PHE A 811 5.46 11.14 -11.96
C PHE A 811 4.15 10.75 -12.69
N MET A 812 4.24 10.37 -13.96
CA MET A 812 3.07 9.94 -14.74
C MET A 812 2.41 8.70 -14.13
N GLN A 813 3.20 7.73 -13.66
CA GLN A 813 2.71 6.53 -13.00
C GLN A 813 1.98 6.86 -11.69
N THR A 814 2.58 7.68 -10.83
CA THR A 814 1.96 8.13 -9.57
C THR A 814 0.63 8.82 -9.84
N MET A 815 0.58 9.73 -10.82
CA MET A 815 -0.64 10.48 -11.13
C MET A 815 -1.73 9.62 -11.79
N ASN A 816 -1.34 8.58 -12.53
CA ASN A 816 -2.30 7.62 -13.10
C ASN A 816 -3.00 6.79 -12.00
N THR A 817 -2.30 6.46 -10.90
CA THR A 817 -2.90 5.81 -9.72
C THR A 817 -4.05 6.63 -9.14
N TRP A 818 -3.95 7.97 -9.17
CA TRP A 818 -4.97 8.90 -8.70
C TRP A 818 -6.01 9.30 -9.78
N GLU A 819 -6.04 8.56 -10.90
CA GLU A 819 -6.94 8.76 -12.06
C GLU A 819 -6.82 10.14 -12.73
N PHE A 820 -5.63 10.74 -12.74
CA PHE A 820 -5.38 11.97 -13.49
C PHE A 820 -4.98 11.67 -14.95
N PRO A 821 -5.46 12.45 -15.93
CA PRO A 821 -5.07 12.28 -17.32
C PRO A 821 -3.62 12.74 -17.54
N VAL A 822 -2.77 11.84 -18.05
CA VAL A 822 -1.33 12.11 -18.27
C VAL A 822 -0.96 12.34 -19.75
N GLY A 823 -1.95 12.47 -20.65
CA GLY A 823 -1.71 12.55 -22.10
C GLY A 823 -0.83 13.72 -22.57
N ILE A 824 -0.78 14.82 -21.82
CA ILE A 824 0.10 15.96 -22.13
C ILE A 824 1.58 15.58 -21.94
N PHE A 825 1.90 14.80 -20.91
CA PHE A 825 3.26 14.32 -20.67
C PHE A 825 3.64 13.18 -21.61
N ASP A 826 2.69 12.34 -22.04
CA ASP A 826 2.92 11.33 -23.08
C ASP A 826 3.37 11.98 -24.40
N GLY A 827 2.71 13.08 -24.80
CA GLY A 827 3.15 13.90 -25.93
C GLY A 827 4.53 14.54 -25.72
N PHE A 828 4.87 14.91 -24.49
CA PHE A 828 6.20 15.46 -24.17
C PHE A 828 7.31 14.40 -24.16
N LEU A 829 7.01 13.16 -23.79
CA LEU A 829 7.95 12.04 -23.89
C LEU A 829 8.41 11.82 -25.34
N LEU A 830 7.55 12.07 -26.33
CA LEU A 830 7.95 12.06 -27.76
C LEU A 830 9.02 13.12 -28.05
N THR A 831 8.83 14.35 -27.56
CA THR A 831 9.81 15.44 -27.74
C THR A 831 11.13 15.13 -27.03
N LEU A 832 11.08 14.53 -25.83
CA LEU A 832 12.28 14.07 -25.13
C LEU A 832 13.00 12.97 -25.90
N PHE A 833 12.25 12.03 -26.47
CA PHE A 833 12.78 10.94 -27.27
C PHE A 833 13.44 11.43 -28.56
N GLU A 834 12.80 12.36 -29.29
CA GLU A 834 13.40 12.99 -30.47
C GLU A 834 14.74 13.63 -30.13
N LYS A 835 14.81 14.37 -29.00
CA LYS A 835 16.06 14.99 -28.57
C LYS A 835 17.13 13.98 -28.16
N TYR A 836 16.74 12.91 -27.46
CA TYR A 836 17.62 11.81 -27.09
C TYR A 836 18.18 11.10 -28.33
N ALA A 837 17.33 10.82 -29.32
CA ALA A 837 17.72 10.22 -30.58
C ALA A 837 18.69 11.11 -31.38
N GLU A 838 18.49 12.43 -31.40
CA GLU A 838 19.44 13.37 -32.01
C GLU A 838 20.83 13.32 -31.35
N LEU A 839 20.90 13.32 -30.02
CA LEU A 839 22.17 13.29 -29.29
C LEU A 839 22.90 11.95 -29.46
N LEU A 840 22.16 10.84 -29.38
CA LEU A 840 22.72 9.51 -29.66
C LEU A 840 23.25 9.44 -31.09
N LYS A 841 22.46 9.87 -32.08
CA LYS A 841 22.87 9.89 -33.48
C LYS A 841 24.16 10.68 -33.66
N LYS A 842 24.30 11.84 -33.01
CA LYS A 842 25.51 12.65 -33.09
C LYS A 842 26.73 11.92 -32.50
N ARG A 843 26.59 11.38 -31.28
CA ARG A 843 27.68 10.65 -30.60
C ARG A 843 28.16 9.45 -31.42
N PHE A 844 27.24 8.57 -31.81
CA PHE A 844 27.60 7.39 -32.57
C PHE A 844 28.11 7.75 -33.97
N SER A 845 27.60 8.82 -34.59
CA SER A 845 28.17 9.31 -35.85
C SER A 845 29.65 9.69 -35.71
N ASP A 846 30.06 10.26 -34.58
CA ASP A 846 31.46 10.61 -34.31
C ASP A 846 32.29 9.34 -34.07
N ASP A 847 31.76 8.38 -33.30
CA ASP A 847 32.40 7.08 -33.02
C ASP A 847 32.62 6.27 -34.33
N PHE A 848 31.60 6.17 -35.19
CA PHE A 848 31.73 5.51 -36.51
C PHE A 848 32.80 6.20 -37.37
N GLN A 849 32.83 7.53 -37.40
CA GLN A 849 33.81 8.26 -38.18
C GLN A 849 35.24 7.97 -37.70
N GLU A 850 35.46 7.88 -36.38
CA GLU A 850 36.74 7.53 -35.78
C GLU A 850 37.17 6.11 -36.19
N ILE A 851 36.28 5.13 -36.06
CA ILE A 851 36.55 3.72 -36.42
C ILE A 851 36.95 3.60 -37.89
N VAL A 852 36.16 4.17 -38.81
CA VAL A 852 36.43 4.07 -40.26
C VAL A 852 37.71 4.82 -40.64
N SER A 853 38.05 5.90 -39.94
CA SER A 853 39.26 6.67 -40.21
C SER A 853 40.55 5.99 -39.72
N THR A 854 40.45 5.14 -38.70
CA THR A 854 41.59 4.48 -38.04
C THR A 854 41.92 3.11 -38.64
N ASP A 855 40.98 2.51 -39.38
CA ASP A 855 41.16 1.17 -39.99
C ASP A 855 42.28 1.13 -41.04
N ASP A 856 43.01 0.02 -41.05
CA ASP A 856 44.11 -0.25 -41.99
C ASP A 856 43.68 -1.05 -43.23
N TYR A 857 42.40 -1.47 -43.29
CA TYR A 857 41.80 -2.26 -44.36
C TYR A 857 42.59 -3.55 -44.67
N MET A 858 43.08 -4.23 -43.63
CA MET A 858 43.67 -5.56 -43.72
C MET A 858 42.78 -6.64 -43.07
N PRO A 859 42.82 -7.89 -43.57
CA PRO A 859 42.12 -9.01 -42.92
C PRO A 859 42.54 -9.16 -41.46
N MET A 860 41.57 -9.34 -40.55
CA MET A 860 41.83 -9.40 -39.11
C MET A 860 42.44 -10.76 -38.70
N PRO A 861 43.69 -10.80 -38.16
CA PRO A 861 44.27 -12.04 -37.65
C PRO A 861 43.81 -12.32 -36.21
N ILE A 862 43.43 -13.57 -35.92
CA ILE A 862 43.03 -14.02 -34.59
C ILE A 862 43.96 -15.12 -34.11
N GLN A 863 44.54 -14.91 -32.93
CA GLN A 863 45.54 -15.83 -32.37
C GLN A 863 44.93 -16.83 -31.37
N SER A 864 43.76 -16.55 -30.81
CA SER A 864 43.15 -17.35 -29.74
C SER A 864 41.70 -17.73 -30.01
N SER A 865 41.28 -18.88 -29.48
CA SER A 865 39.89 -19.35 -29.54
C SER A 865 38.92 -18.41 -28.80
N GLU A 866 39.38 -17.77 -27.73
CA GLU A 866 38.56 -16.82 -26.96
C GLU A 866 38.27 -15.54 -27.73
N GLU A 867 39.27 -14.99 -28.43
CA GLU A 867 39.11 -13.81 -29.28
C GLU A 867 38.19 -14.11 -30.47
N TYR A 868 38.32 -15.29 -31.06
CA TYR A 868 37.42 -15.78 -32.11
C TYR A 868 35.97 -15.85 -31.64
N ALA A 869 35.73 -16.42 -30.46
CA ALA A 869 34.40 -16.51 -29.86
C ALA A 869 33.80 -15.12 -29.58
N LYS A 870 34.62 -14.16 -29.11
CA LYS A 870 34.18 -12.78 -28.87
C LYS A 870 33.75 -12.08 -30.16
N VAL A 871 34.56 -12.20 -31.23
CA VAL A 871 34.23 -11.59 -32.52
C VAL A 871 32.98 -12.21 -33.13
N LEU A 872 32.82 -13.54 -33.05
CA LEU A 872 31.61 -14.23 -33.53
C LEU A 872 30.35 -13.86 -32.76
N ASN A 873 30.44 -13.68 -31.43
CA ASN A 873 29.28 -13.29 -30.65
C ASN A 873 28.78 -11.89 -31.03
N VAL A 874 29.68 -10.99 -31.38
CA VAL A 874 29.32 -9.59 -31.68
C VAL A 874 29.05 -9.32 -33.15
N SER A 875 29.76 -9.96 -34.06
CA SER A 875 29.54 -9.79 -35.50
C SER A 875 28.37 -10.66 -35.98
N TRP A 876 27.62 -10.20 -36.99
CA TRP A 876 26.62 -11.02 -37.68
C TRP A 876 27.31 -11.90 -38.74
N TYR A 877 28.27 -12.71 -38.32
CA TYR A 877 29.05 -13.59 -39.18
C TYR A 877 28.80 -15.05 -38.84
N ASN A 878 28.32 -15.82 -39.82
CA ASN A 878 28.15 -17.27 -39.69
C ASN A 878 29.37 -17.99 -40.28
N PRO A 879 30.18 -18.67 -39.46
CA PRO A 879 31.38 -19.35 -39.94
C PRO A 879 31.02 -20.60 -40.76
N GLU A 880 31.74 -20.83 -41.86
CA GLU A 880 31.55 -22.00 -42.73
C GLU A 880 31.92 -23.34 -42.06
N LYS A 881 32.79 -23.28 -41.04
CA LYS A 881 33.21 -24.44 -40.24
C LYS A 881 32.73 -24.31 -38.80
N PRO A 882 32.27 -25.41 -38.16
CA PRO A 882 31.93 -25.41 -36.75
C PRO A 882 33.15 -25.01 -35.90
N GLN A 883 32.90 -24.32 -34.78
CA GLN A 883 33.94 -23.78 -33.90
C GLN A 883 34.95 -24.84 -33.39
N GLU A 884 34.53 -26.10 -33.33
CA GLU A 884 35.33 -27.25 -32.88
C GLU A 884 36.40 -27.70 -33.90
N GLU A 885 36.28 -27.32 -35.18
CA GLU A 885 37.20 -27.69 -36.26
C GLU A 885 38.21 -26.57 -36.61
N GLN A 886 38.17 -25.45 -35.89
CA GLN A 886 38.99 -24.27 -36.17
C GLN A 886 40.42 -24.41 -35.62
N VAL A 887 41.43 -24.14 -36.46
CA VAL A 887 42.86 -24.14 -36.07
C VAL A 887 43.36 -22.70 -35.95
N PHE A 888 43.99 -22.37 -34.83
CA PHE A 888 44.56 -21.04 -34.56
C PHE A 888 46.08 -21.03 -34.81
N PRO A 889 46.65 -19.94 -35.38
CA PRO A 889 46.01 -18.67 -35.74
C PRO A 889 45.14 -18.76 -36.99
N CYS A 890 43.97 -18.13 -36.97
CA CYS A 890 43.07 -18.01 -38.12
C CYS A 890 42.94 -16.54 -38.55
N VAL A 891 42.59 -16.30 -39.80
CA VAL A 891 42.39 -14.95 -40.33
C VAL A 891 40.93 -14.83 -40.77
N LEU A 892 40.25 -13.79 -40.29
CA LEU A 892 38.88 -13.51 -40.69
C LEU A 892 38.83 -12.75 -42.03
N PRO A 893 37.76 -12.92 -42.82
CA PRO A 893 37.68 -12.33 -44.16
C PRO A 893 37.51 -10.81 -44.16
N PHE A 894 37.04 -10.21 -43.05
CA PHE A 894 36.81 -8.78 -42.90
C PHE A 894 37.90 -8.07 -42.09
N SER A 895 37.99 -6.73 -42.23
CA SER A 895 38.91 -5.90 -41.41
C SER A 895 38.36 -5.61 -40.02
N GLN A 896 39.19 -5.04 -39.15
CA GLN A 896 38.83 -4.71 -37.77
C GLN A 896 37.65 -3.72 -37.68
N MET A 897 37.46 -2.87 -38.70
CA MET A 897 36.30 -1.98 -38.84
C MET A 897 34.95 -2.70 -38.69
N TYR A 898 34.74 -3.83 -39.36
CA TYR A 898 33.43 -4.49 -39.40
C TYR A 898 32.92 -4.92 -38.00
N PRO A 899 33.67 -5.69 -37.19
CA PRO A 899 33.22 -6.09 -35.86
C PRO A 899 33.11 -4.90 -34.89
N LEU A 900 33.98 -3.88 -35.00
CA LEU A 900 33.87 -2.67 -34.18
C LEU A 900 32.58 -1.89 -34.50
N CYS A 901 32.26 -1.69 -35.78
CA CYS A 901 30.99 -1.11 -36.18
C CYS A 901 29.79 -1.96 -35.72
N CYS A 902 29.89 -3.30 -35.75
CA CYS A 902 28.83 -4.16 -35.25
C CYS A 902 28.62 -4.01 -33.72
N ILE A 903 29.71 -3.85 -32.94
CA ILE A 903 29.63 -3.54 -31.50
C ILE A 903 28.84 -2.24 -31.31
N ASP A 904 29.21 -1.19 -32.04
CA ASP A 904 28.59 0.12 -31.88
C ASP A 904 27.15 0.16 -32.36
N ILE A 905 26.79 -0.54 -33.45
CA ILE A 905 25.39 -0.68 -33.87
C ILE A 905 24.58 -1.40 -32.80
N ARG A 906 25.11 -2.49 -32.21
CA ARG A 906 24.40 -3.19 -31.12
C ARG A 906 24.29 -2.33 -29.86
N ASN A 907 25.32 -1.57 -29.51
CA ASN A 907 25.27 -0.63 -28.40
C ASN A 907 24.27 0.51 -28.66
N PHE A 908 24.22 1.03 -29.89
CA PHE A 908 23.26 2.03 -30.33
C PHE A 908 21.84 1.49 -30.21
N LEU A 909 21.56 0.29 -30.74
CA LEU A 909 20.27 -0.39 -30.60
C LEU A 909 19.88 -0.58 -29.13
N ASN A 910 20.80 -1.08 -28.30
CA ASN A 910 20.54 -1.32 -26.88
C ASN A 910 20.23 0.00 -26.15
N GLN A 911 20.96 1.09 -26.41
CA GLN A 911 20.68 2.40 -25.81
C GLN A 911 19.35 2.98 -26.30
N PHE A 912 19.00 2.76 -27.57
CA PHE A 912 17.73 3.18 -28.14
C PHE A 912 16.54 2.45 -27.49
N TYR A 913 16.64 1.12 -27.34
CA TYR A 913 15.64 0.31 -26.65
C TYR A 913 15.65 0.49 -25.13
N PHE A 914 16.76 0.94 -24.53
CA PHE A 914 16.79 1.30 -23.10
C PHE A 914 15.84 2.47 -22.81
N PHE A 915 15.75 3.45 -23.72
CA PHE A 915 14.73 4.49 -23.62
C PHE A 915 13.31 3.91 -23.76
N ALA A 916 13.11 2.92 -24.62
CA ALA A 916 11.83 2.29 -24.92
C ALA A 916 11.29 1.37 -23.80
N ASN A 917 12.17 0.76 -23.01
CA ASN A 917 11.82 -0.31 -22.06
C ASN A 917 10.98 0.15 -20.86
N ASP A 918 10.99 1.44 -20.50
CA ASP A 918 10.06 1.97 -19.48
C ASP A 918 8.92 2.75 -20.14
N ASP A 919 7.70 2.21 -20.06
CA ASP A 919 6.39 2.87 -20.22
C ASP A 919 6.19 3.87 -21.35
N PHE A 920 6.89 3.71 -22.48
CA PHE A 920 6.65 4.51 -23.66
C PHE A 920 5.42 4.02 -24.43
N SER A 921 4.44 4.91 -24.65
CA SER A 921 3.14 4.58 -25.26
C SER A 921 3.18 4.47 -26.80
N HIS A 922 4.30 4.83 -27.44
CA HIS A 922 4.41 4.97 -28.91
C HIS A 922 5.53 4.12 -29.55
N PRO A 923 5.46 2.78 -29.49
CA PRO A 923 6.51 1.91 -30.05
C PRO A 923 6.75 2.12 -31.55
N ASN A 924 5.71 2.47 -32.32
CA ASN A 924 5.83 2.72 -33.76
C ASN A 924 6.76 3.91 -34.08
N VAL A 925 6.71 4.97 -33.27
CA VAL A 925 7.56 6.15 -33.48
C VAL A 925 9.02 5.82 -33.19
N ILE A 926 9.27 4.94 -32.22
CA ILE A 926 10.62 4.45 -31.91
C ILE A 926 11.18 3.69 -33.11
N ASP A 927 10.41 2.75 -33.65
CA ASP A 927 10.86 1.94 -34.79
C ASP A 927 11.14 2.79 -36.03
N ASP A 928 10.26 3.76 -36.33
CA ASP A 928 10.43 4.65 -37.50
C ASP A 928 11.65 5.57 -37.31
N THR A 929 11.84 6.13 -36.12
CA THR A 929 13.00 6.99 -35.81
C THR A 929 14.30 6.19 -35.79
N LEU A 930 14.27 4.97 -35.26
CA LEU A 930 15.42 4.06 -35.24
C LEU A 930 15.84 3.69 -36.66
N LYS A 931 14.84 3.35 -37.50
CA LYS A 931 15.05 3.05 -38.91
C LYS A 931 15.72 4.23 -39.62
N ASP A 932 15.17 5.43 -39.48
CA ASP A 932 15.70 6.63 -40.15
C ASP A 932 17.11 6.98 -39.65
N ALA A 933 17.36 6.89 -38.33
CA ALA A 933 18.67 7.16 -37.74
C ALA A 933 19.73 6.14 -38.21
N LEU A 934 19.36 4.87 -38.26
CA LEU A 934 20.25 3.81 -38.70
C LEU A 934 20.53 3.86 -40.21
N ASP A 935 19.50 4.13 -41.02
CA ASP A 935 19.66 4.37 -42.45
C ASP A 935 20.61 5.56 -42.69
N GLU A 936 20.50 6.64 -41.91
CA GLU A 936 21.37 7.81 -42.01
C GLU A 936 22.82 7.48 -41.60
N LEU A 937 23.03 6.81 -40.48
CA LEU A 937 24.37 6.43 -39.99
C LEU A 937 25.08 5.48 -40.97
N LEU A 938 24.41 4.41 -41.39
CA LEU A 938 24.97 3.42 -42.30
C LEU A 938 25.20 4.00 -43.70
N SER A 939 24.24 4.78 -44.22
CA SER A 939 24.35 5.34 -45.57
C SER A 939 25.36 6.47 -45.64
N ASN A 940 25.32 7.43 -44.71
CA ASN A 940 26.10 8.67 -44.82
C ASN A 940 27.49 8.57 -44.18
N LYS A 941 27.67 7.74 -43.14
CA LYS A 941 28.95 7.67 -42.42
C LYS A 941 29.76 6.44 -42.80
N VAL A 942 29.13 5.28 -42.89
CA VAL A 942 29.84 4.06 -43.25
C VAL A 942 29.98 3.95 -44.78
N CYS A 943 28.86 3.96 -45.50
CA CYS A 943 28.85 3.71 -46.94
C CYS A 943 29.58 4.80 -47.75
N ASP A 944 29.28 6.08 -47.50
CA ASP A 944 29.91 7.19 -48.25
C ASP A 944 31.41 7.29 -47.95
N THR A 945 31.85 7.07 -46.71
CA THR A 945 33.29 7.07 -46.37
C THR A 945 34.02 5.91 -47.04
N LEU A 946 33.43 4.71 -47.11
CA LEU A 946 34.01 3.59 -47.85
C LEU A 946 34.11 3.89 -49.35
N VAL A 947 33.11 4.55 -49.93
CA VAL A 947 33.12 4.98 -51.33
C VAL A 947 34.21 6.02 -51.60
N GLU A 948 34.40 7.00 -50.72
CA GLU A 948 35.51 7.96 -50.84
C GLU A 948 36.87 7.24 -50.85
N ARG A 949 37.02 6.16 -50.09
CA ARG A 949 38.24 5.33 -50.03
C ARG A 949 38.42 4.40 -51.23
N LEU A 950 37.38 4.12 -52.03
CA LEU A 950 37.51 3.38 -53.31
C LEU A 950 38.37 4.13 -54.35
N ALA A 951 38.66 5.41 -54.14
CA ALA A 951 39.62 6.16 -54.94
C ALA A 951 41.09 5.71 -54.76
N SER A 952 41.38 4.82 -53.80
CA SER A 952 42.73 4.26 -53.60
C SER A 952 43.27 3.55 -54.85
N GLN A 953 44.59 3.47 -54.97
CA GLN A 953 45.29 2.74 -56.04
C GLN A 953 45.72 1.32 -55.62
N TYR A 954 45.61 0.98 -54.32
CA TYR A 954 46.05 -0.31 -53.81
C TYR A 954 44.94 -1.36 -53.95
N LEU A 955 45.14 -2.33 -54.85
CA LEU A 955 44.16 -3.38 -55.13
C LEU A 955 43.73 -4.15 -53.88
N GLY A 956 44.67 -4.49 -52.98
CA GLY A 956 44.36 -5.22 -51.74
C GLY A 956 43.36 -4.48 -50.85
N GLN A 957 43.46 -3.14 -50.76
CA GLN A 957 42.52 -2.34 -49.98
C GLN A 957 41.13 -2.31 -50.63
N ILE A 958 41.05 -2.21 -51.95
CA ILE A 958 39.77 -2.21 -52.68
C ILE A 958 39.05 -3.55 -52.53
N VAL A 959 39.79 -4.66 -52.61
CA VAL A 959 39.24 -6.01 -52.40
C VAL A 959 38.76 -6.16 -50.96
N GLN A 960 39.51 -5.67 -49.97
CA GLN A 960 39.07 -5.71 -48.57
C GLN A 960 37.83 -4.84 -48.32
N ILE A 961 37.74 -3.66 -48.93
CA ILE A 961 36.55 -2.80 -48.88
C ILE A 961 35.35 -3.51 -49.51
N LEU A 962 35.53 -4.20 -50.64
CA LEU A 962 34.47 -4.99 -51.27
C LEU A 962 33.95 -6.10 -50.34
N ILE A 963 34.84 -6.84 -49.68
CA ILE A 963 34.47 -7.87 -48.71
C ILE A 963 33.74 -7.26 -47.50
N ASN A 964 34.22 -6.12 -47.00
CA ASN A 964 33.55 -5.40 -45.92
C ASN A 964 32.14 -4.93 -46.34
N LEU A 965 31.97 -4.39 -47.56
CA LEU A 965 30.67 -3.97 -48.10
C LEU A 965 29.69 -5.15 -48.22
N GLU A 966 30.18 -6.32 -48.62
CA GLU A 966 29.37 -7.55 -48.68
C GLU A 966 28.93 -8.01 -47.29
N HIS A 967 29.83 -8.00 -46.30
CA HIS A 967 29.46 -8.33 -44.93
C HIS A 967 28.52 -7.29 -44.31
N PHE A 968 28.63 -6.00 -44.65
CA PHE A 968 27.66 -4.98 -44.23
C PHE A 968 26.30 -5.16 -44.91
N GLU A 969 26.22 -5.63 -46.17
CA GLU A 969 24.94 -5.99 -46.81
C GLU A 969 24.25 -7.13 -46.06
N LEU A 970 25.00 -8.19 -45.69
CA LEU A 970 24.51 -9.29 -44.88
C LEU A 970 24.06 -8.84 -43.48
N ALA A 971 24.87 -7.99 -42.84
CA ALA A 971 24.54 -7.41 -41.55
C ALA A 971 23.23 -6.59 -41.60
N CYS A 972 22.99 -5.84 -42.67
CA CYS A 972 21.74 -5.09 -42.84
C CYS A 972 20.52 -6.02 -42.91
N HIS A 973 20.62 -7.17 -43.57
CA HIS A 973 19.53 -8.16 -43.61
C HIS A 973 19.27 -8.82 -42.25
N GLU A 974 20.33 -9.16 -41.51
CA GLU A 974 20.20 -9.67 -40.14
C GLU A 974 19.62 -8.61 -39.20
N LEU A 975 19.98 -7.34 -39.40
CA LEU A 975 19.45 -6.22 -38.65
C LEU A 975 17.96 -5.99 -38.92
N GLU A 976 17.53 -6.09 -40.18
CA GLU A 976 16.09 -6.06 -40.56
C GLU A 976 15.32 -7.18 -39.84
N SER A 977 15.90 -8.38 -39.76
CA SER A 977 15.34 -9.52 -39.01
C SER A 977 15.29 -9.26 -37.51
N LEU A 978 16.34 -8.69 -36.92
CA LEU A 978 16.40 -8.33 -35.50
C LEU A 978 15.41 -7.23 -35.14
N LEU A 979 15.28 -6.18 -35.95
CA LEU A 979 14.28 -5.13 -35.76
C LEU A 979 12.86 -5.69 -35.88
N ALA A 980 12.64 -6.66 -36.78
CA ALA A 980 11.37 -7.37 -36.87
C ALA A 980 11.10 -8.27 -35.66
N ALA A 981 12.14 -8.89 -35.07
CA ALA A 981 12.01 -9.72 -33.87
C ALA A 981 11.88 -8.92 -32.57
N ALA A 982 12.50 -7.73 -32.49
CA ALA A 982 12.43 -6.82 -31.35
C ALA A 982 11.07 -6.13 -31.20
N ARG A 983 10.27 -6.08 -32.28
CA ARG A 983 8.86 -5.71 -32.19
C ARG A 983 8.13 -6.73 -31.33
N SER A 984 7.64 -6.28 -30.18
CA SER A 984 6.81 -7.09 -29.29
C SER A 984 5.63 -7.72 -30.03
N GLN A 985 5.14 -8.86 -29.54
CA GLN A 985 4.07 -9.69 -30.09
C GLN A 985 2.73 -8.95 -30.38
N ASN A 986 2.61 -7.65 -30.05
CA ASN A 986 1.40 -6.86 -30.11
C ASN A 986 1.28 -5.91 -31.33
N SER A 987 2.30 -5.79 -32.17
CA SER A 987 2.31 -4.88 -33.31
C SER A 987 2.42 -5.66 -34.63
N ALA A 988 1.29 -5.87 -35.32
CA ALA A 988 1.21 -6.53 -36.63
C ALA A 988 1.73 -5.65 -37.79
N GLY A 989 2.94 -5.10 -37.65
CA GLY A 989 3.61 -4.29 -38.68
C GLY A 989 4.44 -5.17 -39.62
N GLY A 990 4.34 -4.95 -40.93
CA GLY A 990 5.07 -5.71 -41.96
C GLY A 990 6.60 -5.57 -41.93
N SER A 991 7.27 -6.26 -42.87
CA SER A 991 8.74 -6.31 -42.99
C SER A 991 9.37 -4.92 -43.07
N ILE A 992 10.34 -4.63 -42.19
CA ILE A 992 11.14 -3.43 -42.24
C ILE A 992 12.25 -3.65 -43.27
N ALA A 993 12.30 -2.83 -44.31
CA ALA A 993 13.42 -2.78 -45.26
C ALA A 993 14.18 -1.47 -45.08
N LEU A 994 15.49 -1.56 -44.88
CA LEU A 994 16.42 -0.44 -44.77
C LEU A 994 16.79 0.08 -46.15
N ARG A 995 16.88 1.40 -46.31
CA ARG A 995 17.38 2.02 -47.54
C ARG A 995 18.88 1.78 -47.72
N ALA A 996 19.61 1.63 -46.61
CA ALA A 996 21.04 1.35 -46.63
C ALA A 996 21.38 0.06 -47.40
N THR A 997 20.54 -0.98 -47.33
CA THR A 997 20.75 -2.28 -48.02
C THR A 997 20.90 -2.11 -49.53
N GLU A 998 20.03 -1.31 -50.16
CA GLU A 998 20.12 -1.03 -51.60
C GLU A 998 21.35 -0.17 -51.95
N LYS A 999 21.73 0.76 -51.06
CA LYS A 999 22.92 1.61 -51.22
C LYS A 999 24.20 0.78 -51.15
N PHE A 1000 24.33 -0.14 -50.20
CA PHE A 1000 25.46 -1.07 -50.09
C PHE A 1000 25.57 -1.97 -51.32
N ARG A 1001 24.45 -2.54 -51.80
CA ARG A 1001 24.43 -3.35 -53.02
C ARG A 1001 24.89 -2.57 -54.26
N THR A 1002 24.48 -1.31 -54.38
CA THR A 1002 24.90 -0.45 -55.50
C THR A 1002 26.40 -0.13 -55.43
N ASN A 1003 26.91 0.17 -54.24
CA ASN A 1003 28.31 0.48 -54.04
C ASN A 1003 29.22 -0.76 -54.10
N LYS A 1004 28.71 -1.96 -53.78
CA LYS A 1004 29.38 -3.23 -54.04
C LYS A 1004 29.72 -3.38 -55.53
N LYS A 1005 28.73 -3.15 -56.42
CA LYS A 1005 28.94 -3.16 -57.87
C LYS A 1005 29.92 -2.08 -58.34
N ALA A 1006 29.93 -0.92 -57.70
CA ALA A 1006 30.90 0.14 -58.00
C ALA A 1006 32.32 -0.27 -57.61
N ALA A 1007 32.50 -0.92 -56.46
CA ALA A 1007 33.79 -1.46 -56.02
C ALA A 1007 34.28 -2.60 -56.93
N GLU A 1008 33.38 -3.52 -57.34
CA GLU A 1008 33.68 -4.55 -58.34
C GLU A 1008 34.20 -3.91 -59.64
N LYS A 1009 33.46 -2.94 -60.20
CA LYS A 1009 33.89 -2.21 -61.40
C LYS A 1009 35.27 -1.57 -61.22
N ARG A 1010 35.54 -1.00 -60.05
CA ARG A 1010 36.82 -0.36 -59.75
C ARG A 1010 37.99 -1.35 -59.72
N ILE A 1011 37.76 -2.58 -59.27
CA ILE A 1011 38.76 -3.66 -59.32
C ILE A 1011 39.16 -3.94 -60.77
N PHE A 1012 38.20 -4.07 -61.69
CA PHE A 1012 38.49 -4.25 -63.12
C PHE A 1012 39.32 -3.09 -63.68
N GLU A 1013 38.94 -1.84 -63.37
CA GLU A 1013 39.67 -0.66 -63.82
C GLU A 1013 41.14 -0.63 -63.34
N VAL A 1014 41.38 -0.97 -62.07
CA VAL A 1014 42.73 -0.95 -61.48
C VAL A 1014 43.59 -2.10 -62.01
N VAL A 1015 43.01 -3.30 -62.18
CA VAL A 1015 43.71 -4.44 -62.78
C VAL A 1015 44.08 -4.14 -64.23
N ASN A 1016 43.14 -3.61 -65.02
CA ASN A 1016 43.38 -3.26 -66.42
C ASN A 1016 44.41 -2.13 -66.55
N SER A 1017 44.35 -1.09 -65.71
CA SER A 1017 45.37 -0.03 -65.67
C SER A 1017 46.77 -0.57 -65.33
N LYS A 1018 46.87 -1.60 -64.47
CA LYS A 1018 48.16 -2.23 -64.17
C LYS A 1018 48.66 -3.12 -65.30
N ILE A 1019 47.75 -3.75 -66.03
CA ILE A 1019 48.08 -4.49 -67.26
C ILE A 1019 48.56 -3.51 -68.33
N ASP A 1020 47.93 -2.35 -68.47
CA ASP A 1020 48.38 -1.27 -69.35
C ASP A 1020 49.81 -0.82 -68.98
N ASP A 1021 50.07 -0.51 -67.71
CA ASP A 1021 51.40 -0.15 -67.21
C ASP A 1021 52.45 -1.24 -67.57
N LEU A 1022 52.10 -2.53 -67.48
CA LEU A 1022 53.00 -3.64 -67.78
C LEU A 1022 53.20 -3.84 -69.29
N ILE A 1023 52.16 -3.71 -70.10
CA ILE A 1023 52.24 -3.88 -71.55
C ILE A 1023 52.90 -2.67 -72.21
N GLU A 1024 52.79 -1.46 -71.66
CA GLU A 1024 53.55 -0.30 -72.12
C GLU A 1024 55.08 -0.48 -71.97
N THR A 1025 55.54 -1.38 -71.09
CA THR A 1025 56.96 -1.76 -71.00
C THR A 1025 57.38 -2.80 -72.05
N ALA A 1026 56.47 -3.26 -72.90
CA ALA A 1026 56.75 -4.24 -73.94
C ALA A 1026 57.61 -3.63 -75.06
N GLU A 1027 58.92 -3.89 -75.03
CA GLU A 1027 59.84 -3.54 -76.10
C GLU A 1027 60.05 -4.75 -77.03
N TYR A 1028 59.26 -4.85 -78.09
CA TYR A 1028 59.49 -5.83 -79.15
C TYR A 1028 60.52 -5.34 -80.16
N GLU A 1029 61.64 -6.06 -80.29
CA GLU A 1029 62.56 -5.88 -81.42
C GLU A 1029 62.00 -6.57 -82.69
N TRP A 1030 61.04 -5.91 -83.36
CA TRP A 1030 60.37 -6.43 -84.57
C TRP A 1030 61.31 -6.76 -85.75
N MET A 1031 62.58 -6.33 -85.68
CA MET A 1031 63.65 -6.57 -86.66
C MET A 1031 64.85 -7.32 -86.06
N ALA A 1032 64.64 -8.14 -85.01
CA ALA A 1032 65.71 -8.86 -84.31
C ALA A 1032 66.58 -9.72 -85.26
N PRO A 1033 67.92 -9.62 -85.21
CA PRO A 1033 68.82 -10.38 -86.08
C PRO A 1033 69.00 -11.85 -85.64
N VAL A 1034 68.68 -12.17 -84.38
CA VAL A 1034 68.84 -13.50 -83.77
C VAL A 1034 67.48 -14.03 -83.33
N PRO A 1035 67.20 -15.34 -83.49
CA PRO A 1035 65.97 -15.94 -82.98
C PRO A 1035 65.94 -15.90 -81.44
N PRO A 1036 64.82 -15.47 -80.82
CA PRO A 1036 64.69 -15.45 -79.37
C PRO A 1036 64.64 -16.88 -78.81
N THR A 1037 65.39 -17.16 -77.74
CA THR A 1037 65.41 -18.46 -77.05
C THR A 1037 64.40 -18.53 -75.92
N GLU A 1038 64.18 -17.43 -75.20
CA GLU A 1038 63.30 -17.31 -74.03
C GLU A 1038 62.12 -16.37 -74.33
N PRO A 1039 60.98 -16.50 -73.61
CA PRO A 1039 59.87 -15.56 -73.70
C PRO A 1039 60.26 -14.20 -73.11
N SER A 1040 59.61 -13.14 -73.58
CA SER A 1040 59.88 -11.75 -73.22
C SER A 1040 59.74 -11.50 -71.70
N ASN A 1041 60.59 -10.65 -71.14
CA ASN A 1041 60.58 -10.33 -69.71
C ASN A 1041 59.24 -9.75 -69.23
N PHE A 1042 58.59 -8.92 -70.05
CA PHE A 1042 57.28 -8.35 -69.70
C PHE A 1042 56.21 -9.46 -69.65
N MET A 1043 56.28 -10.48 -70.52
CA MET A 1043 55.32 -11.58 -70.54
C MET A 1043 55.48 -12.48 -69.32
N GLN A 1044 56.72 -12.79 -68.92
CA GLN A 1044 57.00 -13.50 -67.67
C GLN A 1044 56.55 -12.71 -66.43
N THR A 1045 56.67 -11.38 -66.48
CA THR A 1045 56.21 -10.49 -65.41
C THR A 1045 54.69 -10.42 -65.37
N LEU A 1046 54.02 -10.39 -66.52
CA LEU A 1046 52.58 -10.37 -66.66
C LEU A 1046 51.94 -11.67 -66.15
N THR A 1047 52.45 -12.85 -66.54
CA THR A 1047 51.92 -14.13 -66.04
C THR A 1047 52.20 -14.31 -64.54
N ARG A 1048 53.37 -13.88 -64.04
CA ARG A 1048 53.66 -13.85 -62.61
C ARG A 1048 52.75 -12.87 -61.86
N PHE A 1049 52.47 -11.71 -62.43
CA PHE A 1049 51.55 -10.71 -61.87
C PHE A 1049 50.13 -11.27 -61.80
N LEU A 1050 49.59 -11.82 -62.89
CA LEU A 1050 48.27 -12.45 -62.93
C LEU A 1050 48.20 -13.63 -61.94
N SER A 1051 49.24 -14.47 -61.87
CA SER A 1051 49.32 -15.56 -60.89
C SER A 1051 49.34 -15.06 -59.44
N ASN A 1052 50.16 -14.05 -59.15
CA ASN A 1052 50.28 -13.47 -57.81
C ASN A 1052 48.99 -12.76 -57.39
N ILE A 1053 48.38 -11.98 -58.28
CA ILE A 1053 47.11 -11.29 -57.98
C ILE A 1053 46.04 -12.30 -57.55
N MET A 1054 46.00 -13.43 -58.23
CA MET A 1054 44.93 -14.41 -58.07
C MET A 1054 45.15 -15.29 -56.85
N ASN A 1055 46.40 -15.66 -56.59
CA ASN A 1055 46.77 -16.51 -55.47
C ASN A 1055 46.99 -15.75 -54.15
N SER A 1056 47.18 -14.41 -54.19
CA SER A 1056 47.43 -13.61 -52.99
C SER A 1056 46.37 -12.55 -52.74
N THR A 1057 46.10 -11.63 -53.68
CA THR A 1057 45.22 -10.48 -53.42
C THR A 1057 43.74 -10.77 -53.63
N LEU A 1058 43.38 -11.64 -54.56
CA LEU A 1058 41.98 -11.99 -54.86
C LEU A 1058 41.53 -13.28 -54.15
N LEU A 1059 42.31 -13.77 -53.17
CA LEU A 1059 41.99 -15.01 -52.46
C LEU A 1059 40.60 -14.93 -51.79
N GLY A 1060 40.24 -13.77 -51.24
CA GLY A 1060 38.99 -13.55 -50.52
C GLY A 1060 37.73 -13.34 -51.36
N LEU A 1061 37.82 -13.31 -52.70
CA LEU A 1061 36.63 -13.13 -53.56
C LEU A 1061 35.92 -14.47 -53.87
N PRO A 1062 34.64 -14.44 -54.27
CA PRO A 1062 33.96 -15.59 -54.86
C PRO A 1062 34.64 -16.08 -56.14
N THR A 1063 34.51 -17.38 -56.44
CA THR A 1063 35.08 -18.01 -57.63
C THR A 1063 34.52 -17.41 -58.92
N GLU A 1064 33.25 -17.03 -58.93
CA GLU A 1064 32.57 -16.46 -60.09
C GLU A 1064 33.14 -15.08 -60.46
N ILE A 1065 33.39 -14.22 -59.46
CA ILE A 1065 33.96 -12.88 -59.67
C ILE A 1065 35.43 -13.00 -60.10
N LYS A 1066 36.17 -13.95 -59.52
CA LYS A 1066 37.55 -14.26 -59.92
C LYS A 1066 37.66 -14.67 -61.39
N GLU A 1067 36.76 -15.54 -61.84
CA GLU A 1067 36.71 -15.98 -63.23
C GLU A 1067 36.37 -14.82 -64.18
N LEU A 1068 35.46 -13.92 -63.79
CA LEU A 1068 35.13 -12.72 -64.56
C LEU A 1068 36.31 -11.74 -64.64
N ILE A 1069 37.04 -11.52 -63.54
CA ILE A 1069 38.25 -10.68 -63.53
C ILE A 1069 39.33 -11.29 -64.42
N TYR A 1070 39.54 -12.61 -64.36
CA TYR A 1070 40.46 -13.29 -65.28
C TYR A 1070 40.05 -13.13 -66.74
N PHE A 1071 38.76 -13.29 -67.03
CA PHE A 1071 38.24 -13.16 -68.38
C PHE A 1071 38.49 -11.75 -68.93
N ASP A 1072 38.13 -10.72 -68.17
CA ASP A 1072 38.30 -9.32 -68.57
C ASP A 1072 39.79 -8.94 -68.69
N ALA A 1073 40.61 -9.29 -67.69
CA ALA A 1073 42.05 -9.03 -67.68
C ALA A 1073 42.77 -9.71 -68.87
N LEU A 1074 42.45 -10.97 -69.16
CA LEU A 1074 43.05 -11.70 -70.29
C LEU A 1074 42.53 -11.19 -71.63
N SER A 1075 41.25 -10.82 -71.73
CA SER A 1075 40.70 -10.20 -72.94
C SER A 1075 41.36 -8.85 -73.22
N HIS A 1076 41.51 -8.01 -72.19
CA HIS A 1076 42.19 -6.71 -72.29
C HIS A 1076 43.67 -6.88 -72.65
N ALA A 1077 44.38 -7.81 -71.99
CA ALA A 1077 45.76 -8.13 -72.32
C ALA A 1077 45.91 -8.64 -73.76
N ALA A 1078 45.03 -9.55 -74.20
CA ALA A 1078 45.06 -10.08 -75.57
C ALA A 1078 44.84 -8.99 -76.61
N ASN A 1079 43.87 -8.10 -76.39
CA ASN A 1079 43.60 -6.94 -77.27
C ASN A 1079 44.79 -5.97 -77.32
N MET A 1080 45.41 -5.69 -76.17
CA MET A 1080 46.58 -4.81 -76.11
C MET A 1080 47.81 -5.43 -76.79
N ILE A 1081 48.03 -6.74 -76.65
CA ILE A 1081 49.10 -7.47 -77.36
C ILE A 1081 48.82 -7.50 -78.87
N LEU A 1082 47.56 -7.70 -79.29
CA LEU A 1082 47.14 -7.62 -80.69
C LEU A 1082 47.37 -6.22 -81.29
N ALA A 1083 47.24 -5.16 -80.49
CA ALA A 1083 47.47 -3.78 -80.93
C ALA A 1083 48.95 -3.43 -81.15
N GLN A 1084 49.89 -4.11 -80.48
CA GLN A 1084 51.34 -3.85 -80.60
C GLN A 1084 51.88 -3.91 -82.05
N PRO A 1085 51.67 -4.99 -82.82
CA PRO A 1085 52.11 -5.06 -84.22
C PRO A 1085 51.31 -4.12 -85.16
N LEU A 1086 50.12 -3.69 -84.75
CA LEU A 1086 49.27 -2.76 -85.49
C LEU A 1086 49.66 -1.29 -85.30
N SER A 1087 50.44 -0.95 -84.26
CA SER A 1087 50.91 0.41 -83.96
C SER A 1087 51.55 1.13 -85.16
N SER A 1088 51.36 2.44 -85.25
CA SER A 1088 51.89 3.28 -86.35
C SER A 1088 53.41 3.37 -86.37
N ASP A 1089 54.06 3.06 -85.26
CA ASP A 1089 55.52 3.13 -85.10
C ASP A 1089 56.23 1.92 -85.72
N VAL A 1090 55.52 0.80 -85.87
CA VAL A 1090 56.04 -0.43 -86.49
C VAL A 1090 55.75 -0.43 -87.98
N LYS A 1091 56.79 -0.19 -88.79
CA LYS A 1091 56.70 -0.15 -90.27
C LYS A 1091 56.98 -1.50 -90.94
N LYS A 1092 57.82 -2.34 -90.34
CA LYS A 1092 58.25 -3.65 -90.88
C LYS A 1092 58.49 -4.64 -89.75
N ILE A 1093 58.10 -5.89 -89.96
CA ILE A 1093 58.26 -7.02 -89.03
C ILE A 1093 59.02 -8.14 -89.75
N ASN A 1094 60.06 -8.70 -89.13
CA ASN A 1094 60.82 -9.83 -89.65
C ASN A 1094 60.36 -11.17 -89.04
N PRO A 1095 60.77 -12.33 -89.59
CA PRO A 1095 60.33 -13.64 -89.07
C PRO A 1095 60.77 -13.90 -87.63
N ASN A 1096 61.89 -13.33 -87.19
CA ASN A 1096 62.39 -13.48 -85.82
C ASN A 1096 61.53 -12.72 -84.79
N GLY A 1097 61.00 -11.54 -85.16
CA GLY A 1097 60.06 -10.75 -84.36
C GLY A 1097 58.68 -11.40 -84.28
N VAL A 1098 58.22 -12.03 -85.37
CA VAL A 1098 57.01 -12.89 -85.34
C VAL A 1098 57.23 -14.09 -84.41
N MET A 1099 58.42 -14.69 -84.43
CA MET A 1099 58.75 -15.81 -83.55
C MET A 1099 58.86 -15.40 -82.07
N ALA A 1100 59.26 -14.17 -81.78
CA ALA A 1100 59.21 -13.60 -80.43
C ALA A 1100 57.77 -13.51 -79.91
N LEU A 1101 56.89 -12.90 -80.70
CA LEU A 1101 55.47 -12.80 -80.37
C LEU A 1101 54.81 -14.18 -80.25
N ALA A 1102 55.15 -15.12 -81.14
CA ALA A 1102 54.60 -16.47 -81.09
C ALA A 1102 54.99 -17.24 -79.82
N LYS A 1103 56.24 -17.12 -79.39
CA LYS A 1103 56.68 -17.71 -78.11
C LYS A 1103 55.99 -17.08 -76.92
N ASP A 1104 55.75 -15.78 -76.93
CA ASP A 1104 55.03 -15.09 -75.86
C ASP A 1104 53.55 -15.51 -75.79
N VAL A 1105 52.91 -15.68 -76.95
CA VAL A 1105 51.51 -16.15 -77.05
C VAL A 1105 51.38 -17.63 -76.65
N GLU A 1106 52.35 -18.47 -77.02
CA GLU A 1106 52.42 -19.86 -76.57
C GLU A 1106 52.59 -19.93 -75.04
N TYR A 1107 53.50 -19.15 -74.47
CA TYR A 1107 53.72 -19.07 -73.03
C TYR A 1107 52.49 -18.56 -72.26
N LEU A 1108 51.76 -17.57 -72.80
CA LEU A 1108 50.50 -17.10 -72.23
C LEU A 1108 49.40 -18.16 -72.33
N THR A 1109 49.36 -18.95 -73.41
CA THR A 1109 48.40 -20.04 -73.61
C THR A 1109 48.64 -21.18 -72.62
N GLU A 1110 49.90 -21.61 -72.45
CA GLU A 1110 50.25 -22.63 -71.47
C GLU A 1110 49.88 -22.20 -70.04
N PHE A 1111 50.07 -20.90 -69.73
CA PHE A 1111 49.63 -20.33 -68.47
C PHE A 1111 48.11 -20.40 -68.31
N VAL A 1112 47.31 -20.01 -69.31
CA VAL A 1112 45.84 -20.08 -69.22
C VAL A 1112 45.34 -21.52 -69.12
N ASP A 1113 45.96 -22.46 -69.85
CA ASP A 1113 45.64 -23.88 -69.74
C ASP A 1113 45.95 -24.43 -68.34
N SER A 1114 46.98 -23.90 -67.65
CA SER A 1114 47.31 -24.27 -66.28
C SER A 1114 46.27 -23.81 -65.24
N LEU A 1115 45.42 -22.83 -65.56
CA LEU A 1115 44.37 -22.33 -64.68
C LEU A 1115 43.11 -23.22 -64.67
N GLY A 1116 42.95 -24.13 -65.64
CA GLY A 1116 41.89 -25.13 -65.65
C GLY A 1116 40.47 -24.62 -65.98
N VAL A 1117 40.31 -23.38 -66.46
CA VAL A 1117 39.01 -22.77 -66.81
C VAL A 1117 38.84 -22.72 -68.34
N PRO A 1118 37.91 -23.49 -68.93
CA PRO A 1118 37.77 -23.60 -70.40
C PRO A 1118 37.42 -22.28 -71.10
N ILE A 1119 36.64 -21.42 -70.45
CA ILE A 1119 36.14 -20.15 -71.00
C ILE A 1119 37.28 -19.16 -71.28
N LEU A 1120 38.36 -19.19 -70.49
CA LEU A 1120 39.49 -18.28 -70.64
C LEU A 1120 40.31 -18.55 -71.92
N ARG A 1121 40.22 -19.77 -72.47
CA ARG A 1121 40.91 -20.16 -73.70
C ARG A 1121 40.33 -19.45 -74.92
N GLU A 1122 39.01 -19.22 -74.94
CA GLU A 1122 38.33 -18.55 -76.04
C GLU A 1122 38.83 -17.11 -76.26
N ASN A 1123 39.31 -16.44 -75.20
CA ASN A 1123 39.86 -15.08 -75.28
C ASN A 1123 41.21 -15.01 -76.02
N LEU A 1124 41.95 -16.12 -76.07
CA LEU A 1124 43.25 -16.18 -76.74
C LEU A 1124 43.16 -16.69 -78.18
N ASP A 1125 41.99 -17.18 -78.61
CA ASP A 1125 41.81 -17.76 -79.96
C ASP A 1125 42.11 -16.76 -81.08
N GLU A 1126 41.69 -15.49 -80.92
CA GLU A 1126 41.99 -14.42 -81.89
C GLU A 1126 43.49 -14.12 -81.95
N LEU A 1127 44.16 -14.05 -80.79
CA LEU A 1127 45.60 -13.82 -80.69
C LEU A 1127 46.40 -14.98 -81.31
N GLN A 1128 46.03 -16.23 -81.01
CA GLN A 1128 46.65 -17.42 -81.58
C GLN A 1128 46.46 -17.51 -83.10
N GLN A 1129 45.24 -17.29 -83.60
CA GLN A 1129 44.99 -17.33 -85.04
C GLN A 1129 45.69 -16.18 -85.78
N THR A 1130 45.84 -15.02 -85.15
CA THR A 1130 46.61 -13.89 -85.70
C THR A 1130 48.10 -14.22 -85.80
N VAL A 1131 48.69 -14.84 -84.77
CA VAL A 1131 50.09 -15.32 -84.83
C VAL A 1131 50.26 -16.42 -85.88
N GLN A 1132 49.33 -17.38 -85.97
CA GLN A 1132 49.35 -18.43 -86.99
C GLN A 1132 49.24 -17.86 -88.40
N LEU A 1133 48.52 -16.75 -88.58
CA LEU A 1133 48.46 -16.03 -89.86
C LEU A 1133 49.81 -15.36 -90.18
N MET A 1134 50.48 -14.76 -89.18
CA MET A 1134 51.80 -14.16 -89.36
C MET A 1134 52.92 -15.18 -89.63
N GLN A 1135 52.76 -16.43 -89.17
CA GLN A 1135 53.70 -17.54 -89.41
C GLN A 1135 53.41 -18.32 -90.69
N ALA A 1136 52.27 -18.08 -91.35
CA ALA A 1136 51.87 -18.86 -92.52
C ALA A 1136 52.78 -18.60 -93.73
N ASP A 1137 53.29 -19.67 -94.33
CA ASP A 1137 54.09 -19.60 -95.56
C ASP A 1137 53.28 -19.05 -96.75
N ASN A 1138 51.96 -19.22 -96.71
CA ASN A 1138 51.03 -18.81 -97.75
C ASN A 1138 49.97 -17.83 -97.23
N THR A 1139 50.27 -16.53 -97.32
CA THR A 1139 49.43 -15.43 -96.83
C THR A 1139 48.16 -15.22 -97.67
N ASP A 1140 48.07 -15.83 -98.86
CA ASP A 1140 46.90 -15.73 -99.74
C ASP A 1140 45.70 -16.54 -99.22
N GLU A 1141 45.93 -17.51 -98.31
CA GLU A 1141 44.88 -18.33 -97.68
C GLU A 1141 43.90 -17.51 -96.83
N PHE A 1142 44.30 -16.31 -96.39
CA PHE A 1142 43.45 -15.40 -95.63
C PHE A 1142 42.40 -14.68 -96.49
N TYR A 1143 42.68 -14.48 -97.78
CA TYR A 1143 41.76 -13.80 -98.70
C TYR A 1143 40.68 -14.76 -99.26
N ASP A 1144 40.87 -16.08 -99.10
CA ASP A 1144 39.85 -17.08 -99.42
C ASP A 1144 38.87 -17.26 -98.25
N ILE A 1145 37.62 -16.84 -98.46
CA ILE A 1145 36.54 -16.85 -97.46
C ILE A 1145 36.33 -18.24 -96.84
N SER A 1146 36.47 -19.31 -97.63
CA SER A 1146 36.23 -20.68 -97.15
C SER A 1146 37.36 -21.18 -96.23
N THR A 1147 38.59 -20.84 -96.57
CA THR A 1147 39.80 -21.24 -95.85
C THR A 1147 40.02 -20.34 -94.62
N ARG A 1148 39.72 -19.04 -94.75
CA ARG A 1148 39.72 -18.07 -93.66
C ARG A 1148 38.73 -18.45 -92.56
N ASN A 1149 37.47 -18.77 -92.88
CA ASN A 1149 36.50 -19.17 -91.86
C ASN A 1149 36.88 -20.49 -91.15
N LYS A 1150 37.69 -21.34 -91.80
CA LYS A 1150 38.12 -22.63 -91.26
C LYS A 1150 39.40 -22.56 -90.41
N LYS A 1151 40.35 -21.69 -90.76
CA LYS A 1151 41.66 -21.58 -90.09
C LYS A 1151 41.86 -20.29 -89.28
N TYR A 1152 41.25 -19.18 -89.71
CA TYR A 1152 41.47 -17.82 -89.18
C TYR A 1152 40.14 -17.11 -88.87
N GLY A 1153 39.11 -17.87 -88.49
CA GLY A 1153 37.74 -17.38 -88.36
C GLY A 1153 37.53 -16.34 -87.25
N ARG A 1154 38.46 -16.23 -86.30
CA ARG A 1154 38.42 -15.26 -85.20
C ARG A 1154 39.27 -14.01 -85.45
N VAL A 1155 40.09 -13.97 -86.50
CA VAL A 1155 40.91 -12.79 -86.84
C VAL A 1155 40.06 -11.71 -87.49
N ASP A 1156 40.15 -10.47 -86.98
CA ASP A 1156 39.45 -9.32 -87.54
C ASP A 1156 39.75 -9.13 -89.05
N ALA A 1157 38.69 -8.94 -89.84
CA ALA A 1157 38.73 -8.72 -91.27
C ALA A 1157 39.51 -7.45 -91.68
N LEU A 1158 39.58 -6.46 -90.79
CA LEU A 1158 40.23 -5.18 -91.04
C LEU A 1158 41.71 -5.18 -90.66
N ASN A 1159 42.07 -5.88 -89.58
CA ASN A 1159 43.43 -5.89 -89.04
C ASN A 1159 44.35 -6.88 -89.78
N GLY A 1160 43.81 -8.00 -90.27
CA GLY A 1160 44.57 -9.03 -90.99
C GLY A 1160 45.37 -8.50 -92.19
N PRO A 1161 44.78 -7.73 -93.12
CA PRO A 1161 45.50 -7.17 -94.27
C PRO A 1161 46.61 -6.18 -93.89
N VAL A 1162 46.39 -5.36 -92.86
CA VAL A 1162 47.37 -4.37 -92.35
C VAL A 1162 48.60 -5.06 -91.78
N LEU A 1163 48.41 -6.18 -91.07
CA LEU A 1163 49.51 -6.99 -90.54
C LEU A 1163 50.34 -7.66 -91.63
N LEU A 1164 49.67 -8.18 -92.67
CA LEU A 1164 50.33 -8.80 -93.83
C LEU A 1164 51.17 -7.81 -94.64
N GLU A 1165 50.76 -6.53 -94.73
CA GLU A 1165 51.53 -5.47 -95.40
C GLU A 1165 52.85 -5.14 -94.66
N LYS A 1166 52.85 -5.23 -93.32
CA LYS A 1166 54.03 -4.97 -92.48
C LYS A 1166 55.03 -6.12 -92.47
N LEU A 1167 54.69 -7.32 -92.95
CA LEU A 1167 55.50 -8.53 -92.81
C LEU A 1167 56.58 -8.63 -93.91
N THR A 1168 57.85 -8.88 -93.52
CA THR A 1168 58.99 -9.00 -94.44
C THR A 1168 59.64 -10.38 -94.35
N ARG A 1169 59.94 -10.99 -95.50
CA ARG A 1169 60.49 -12.36 -95.58
C ARG A 1169 62.03 -12.46 -95.45
N THR A 1170 62.73 -11.36 -95.19
CA THR A 1170 64.21 -11.29 -95.20
C THR A 1170 64.79 -10.77 -93.89
N VAL A 1171 65.65 -11.56 -93.23
CA VAL A 1171 66.44 -11.14 -92.06
C VAL A 1171 67.69 -10.38 -92.56
N GLN A 1172 67.82 -9.09 -92.24
CA GLN A 1172 69.03 -8.32 -92.58
C GLN A 1172 70.17 -8.67 -91.60
N SER A 1173 71.32 -9.12 -92.11
CA SER A 1173 72.54 -9.38 -91.31
C SER A 1173 73.20 -8.07 -90.86
N PRO A 1174 73.86 -8.02 -89.68
CA PRO A 1174 74.45 -6.78 -89.18
C PRO A 1174 75.68 -6.39 -89.99
N MET A 1175 75.64 -5.22 -90.66
CA MET A 1175 76.81 -4.58 -91.22
C MET A 1175 77.75 -4.14 -90.09
N LYS A 1176 78.97 -4.70 -90.07
CA LYS A 1176 80.11 -4.15 -89.32
C LYS A 1176 80.31 -2.68 -89.70
N THR A 1177 80.19 -1.77 -88.75
CA THR A 1177 80.79 -0.44 -88.85
C THR A 1177 81.53 -0.12 -87.55
N ASP A 1178 82.77 0.34 -87.74
CA ASP A 1178 83.85 0.42 -86.78
C ASP A 1178 83.60 1.43 -85.65
N LYS A 1179 84.04 1.02 -84.45
CA LYS A 1179 84.45 1.92 -83.37
C LYS A 1179 85.64 2.75 -83.87
N PHE A 1180 85.54 4.07 -83.95
CA PHE A 1180 86.54 5.08 -83.53
C PHE A 1180 86.25 6.48 -84.10
N SER A 1181 85.67 7.37 -83.27
CA SER A 1181 85.98 8.82 -83.22
C SER A 1181 85.33 9.42 -81.96
N THR A 1182 86.05 9.49 -80.84
CA THR A 1182 86.54 10.75 -80.21
C THR A 1182 85.45 11.71 -79.72
N LEU A 1183 85.16 11.82 -78.41
CA LEU A 1183 85.89 12.62 -77.41
C LEU A 1183 86.26 14.05 -77.87
N SER A 1184 85.57 15.06 -77.35
CA SER A 1184 86.11 16.31 -76.74
C SER A 1184 85.25 17.55 -77.03
N SER A 1185 84.52 18.02 -76.01
CA SER A 1185 84.37 19.41 -75.52
C SER A 1185 83.07 19.49 -74.69
N ARG A 1186 82.93 20.19 -73.56
CA ARG A 1186 83.79 21.10 -72.81
C ARG A 1186 83.10 21.36 -71.46
N PHE A 1187 83.89 21.33 -70.39
CA PHE A 1187 83.80 22.10 -69.14
C PHE A 1187 82.58 22.99 -68.80
N GLY A 1188 82.13 22.81 -67.55
CA GLY A 1188 81.61 23.85 -66.64
C GLY A 1188 81.03 23.20 -65.38
N LYS A 1189 81.79 22.92 -64.30
CA LYS A 1189 81.86 23.71 -63.02
C LYS A 1189 80.58 24.50 -62.74
N LYS A 1190 79.95 24.56 -61.56
CA LYS A 1190 80.10 24.23 -60.12
C LYS A 1190 78.66 24.43 -59.59
N SER A 1191 78.11 23.90 -58.50
CA SER A 1191 78.55 23.47 -57.17
C SER A 1191 77.42 22.61 -56.60
#